data_AF-A0A2P1PRZ4-F1
#
_entry.id   AF-A0A2P1PRZ4-F1
#
_cell.length_a   1.000
_cell.length_b   1.000
_cell.length_c   1.000
_cell.angle_alpha   90.00
_cell.angle_beta   90.00
_cell.angle_gamma   90.00
#
_symmetry.space_group_name_H-M   'P 1'
#
loop_
_entity.id
_entity.type
_entity.pdbx_description
1 polymer ?
#
loop_
_entity_poly.entity_id
_entity_poly.type
_entity_poly.pdbx_seq_one_letter_code
_entity_poly.pdbx_strand_id
1 'polypeptide(L)'
;MTTPRDCHQGRCQRRDALYRLVQATWLAFLGLTLFWSALVAAQVLPVPVLASPNVDLTQNGQVRDLERLPNGGWLVAGNFSRVGVHNCPGIARLQADGSADTAFTPTTLLDPAQLRRIRLGTNGRTYALYTSQVLALRSDGTTDPTFTPVAVSSGSANSLAVVSDGVLVGGFFTQLLTNPVTTVSRLVKFNLDGSHNTTFAVPSGGNVLAMAAAGLDRVVAVGGFSTIGGQTRTGVALLDTSGTGGVISSFNPVLQNGGDSVFVEDVAVVGDSVYIVGRFTTVNGSPRSRAAKLSLLDGSVDPNWVVAIGGSTLNALTVDAIQNDVIISSGAAQTYANPPAAATTRLVAKASQSTGAINLAFDLNVQFPFGFTPLLSFAEGDAPTRTLVGGTFQQIGTASRFGLVQVDAAGQQDALSAHVEAFRAGVVNTLRFDPGTGRTYLAGSFRRAGNAARSFVLRLNRDGVVDAGWRPSVDERSNPGMAVAPGVGVFVAGNNGILKFDEVTGDPAPGWSNTRAVSELVVGGSALYSLESGKLLRFPLSGNGADDAGFAADVASARNLQYDPIGNTLFVVQVITVAGGGTENRLTRLDALTGAVLPAFDLRLQNNASVVGPQGYSVDGDGVWVAGNFNLVNGVTRASPARVLLGTGQLDPAVAPTTGATFNNGLLAHRGFFYGLRFLSNSAEVLRMGAGGGPMDPTWKLTANTSVLTMAGDGVRLLVGGAFENLGTENTRRLGVAAVLEADGLHANSFE
;
A
#
# COMPACT_ATOMS: atom_id res chain seq x y z
N MET A 1 57.66 85.06 58.31
CA MET A 1 57.54 84.23 59.52
C MET A 1 56.22 83.48 59.43
N THR A 2 56.30 82.15 59.66
CA THR A 2 55.23 81.25 60.13
C THR A 2 53.98 80.99 59.27
N THR A 3 53.95 79.82 58.61
CA THR A 3 52.80 78.88 58.55
C THR A 3 52.55 78.25 59.94
N PRO A 4 51.55 77.35 60.23
CA PRO A 4 50.55 76.67 59.38
C PRO A 4 49.11 76.49 60.00
N ARG A 5 48.19 75.86 59.25
CA ARG A 5 47.08 74.91 59.63
C ARG A 5 45.80 75.18 58.83
N ASP A 6 44.94 74.23 58.51
CA ASP A 6 45.03 72.83 58.12
C ASP A 6 43.63 72.45 57.63
N CYS A 7 43.57 71.60 56.59
CA CYS A 7 42.55 70.58 56.31
C CYS A 7 41.05 70.94 56.18
N HIS A 8 40.48 70.74 54.98
CA HIS A 8 39.47 69.68 54.76
C HIS A 8 39.25 69.37 53.27
N GLN A 9 40.23 68.68 52.65
CA GLN A 9 40.06 67.99 51.36
C GLN A 9 39.27 66.66 51.46
N GLY A 10 38.73 66.32 52.64
CA GLY A 10 38.10 65.02 52.91
C GLY A 10 36.63 64.85 52.48
N ARG A 11 35.92 65.92 52.07
CA ARG A 11 34.48 65.83 51.74
C ARG A 11 34.17 65.72 50.24
N CYS A 12 35.10 66.05 49.35
CA CYS A 12 34.92 65.84 47.90
C CYS A 12 35.33 64.44 47.43
N GLN A 13 36.32 63.79 48.06
CA GLN A 13 36.74 62.44 47.66
C GLN A 13 35.77 61.32 48.07
N ARG A 14 34.96 61.49 49.13
CA ARG A 14 33.97 60.47 49.53
C ARG A 14 32.76 60.42 48.61
N ARG A 15 32.39 61.54 47.97
CA ARG A 15 31.23 61.60 47.07
C ARG A 15 31.56 61.00 45.70
N ASP A 16 32.79 61.22 45.21
CA ASP A 16 33.31 60.57 43.99
C ASP A 16 33.63 59.09 44.21
N ALA A 17 34.12 58.69 45.39
CA ALA A 17 34.35 57.28 45.70
C ALA A 17 33.02 56.50 45.84
N LEU A 18 31.98 57.08 46.44
CA LEU A 18 30.65 56.47 46.46
C LEU A 18 30.02 56.42 45.06
N TYR A 19 30.18 57.46 44.23
CA TYR A 19 29.66 57.43 42.85
C TYR A 19 30.38 56.39 41.99
N ARG A 20 31.70 56.24 42.14
CA ARG A 20 32.48 55.20 41.43
C ARG A 20 32.19 53.80 41.97
N LEU A 21 31.94 53.63 43.27
CA LEU A 21 31.56 52.34 43.85
C LEU A 21 30.14 51.94 43.43
N VAL A 22 29.19 52.90 43.41
CA VAL A 22 27.81 52.67 42.96
C VAL A 22 27.78 52.41 41.44
N GLN A 23 28.52 53.17 40.63
CA GLN A 23 28.66 52.88 39.19
C GLN A 23 29.36 51.55 38.91
N ALA A 24 30.38 51.18 39.68
CA ALA A 24 31.04 49.88 39.55
C ALA A 24 30.12 48.72 39.98
N THR A 25 29.30 48.89 41.01
CA THR A 25 28.30 47.88 41.39
C THR A 25 27.14 47.79 40.40
N TRP A 26 26.72 48.90 39.78
CA TRP A 26 25.69 48.91 38.73
C TRP A 26 26.20 48.33 37.40
N LEU A 27 27.45 48.61 37.02
CA LEU A 27 28.10 48.02 35.85
C LEU A 27 28.48 46.55 36.06
N ALA A 28 28.81 46.14 37.29
CA ALA A 28 28.99 44.73 37.63
C ALA A 28 27.65 43.98 37.66
N PHE A 29 26.55 44.60 38.11
CA PHE A 29 25.20 44.02 38.04
C PHE A 29 24.68 43.95 36.59
N LEU A 30 24.87 44.99 35.77
CA LEU A 30 24.58 44.94 34.33
C LEU A 30 25.48 43.96 33.60
N GLY A 31 26.76 43.87 33.98
CA GLY A 31 27.72 42.91 33.43
C GLY A 31 27.36 41.47 33.76
N LEU A 32 26.92 41.18 35.00
CA LEU A 32 26.47 39.85 35.43
C LEU A 32 25.08 39.49 34.88
N THR A 33 24.16 40.44 34.72
CA THR A 33 22.86 40.17 34.07
C THR A 33 22.99 40.08 32.54
N LEU A 34 23.94 40.77 31.92
CA LEU A 34 24.31 40.60 30.51
C LEU A 34 25.15 39.34 30.27
N PHE A 35 25.96 38.88 31.24
CA PHE A 35 26.62 37.57 31.16
C PHE A 35 25.65 36.41 31.44
N TRP A 36 24.65 36.58 32.31
CA TRP A 36 23.60 35.57 32.51
C TRP A 36 22.56 35.56 31.38
N SER A 37 22.24 36.71 30.76
CA SER A 37 21.40 36.72 29.55
C SER A 37 22.16 36.29 28.30
N ALA A 38 23.50 36.39 28.27
CA ALA A 38 24.34 35.81 27.21
C ALA A 38 24.69 34.33 27.43
N LEU A 39 24.56 33.77 28.64
CA LEU A 39 24.70 32.33 28.90
C LEU A 39 23.35 31.57 28.89
N VAL A 40 22.22 32.28 28.81
CA VAL A 40 20.89 31.72 28.47
C VAL A 40 20.38 32.25 27.12
N ALA A 41 21.25 32.90 26.34
CA ALA A 41 21.23 32.62 24.91
C ALA A 41 21.70 31.17 24.80
N ALA A 42 20.77 30.23 24.96
CA ALA A 42 20.97 28.89 24.44
C ALA A 42 21.54 29.12 23.05
N GLN A 43 22.79 28.73 22.84
CA GLN A 43 23.23 28.38 21.52
C GLN A 43 22.28 27.25 21.13
N VAL A 44 21.14 27.63 20.55
CA VAL A 44 20.55 26.88 19.47
C VAL A 44 21.66 26.91 18.45
N LEU A 45 22.62 25.99 18.60
CA LEU A 45 23.33 25.44 17.45
C LEU A 45 22.24 25.31 16.39
N PRO A 46 22.41 25.87 15.18
CA PRO A 46 21.42 25.65 14.13
C PRO A 46 21.20 24.14 14.10
N VAL A 47 20.05 23.70 14.63
CA VAL A 47 19.69 22.29 14.60
C VAL A 47 19.71 21.99 13.12
N PRO A 48 20.47 20.99 12.66
CA PRO A 48 20.53 20.69 11.24
C PRO A 48 19.11 20.67 10.71
N VAL A 49 18.84 21.56 9.76
CA VAL A 49 17.54 21.66 9.12
C VAL A 49 17.22 20.25 8.63
N LEU A 50 16.09 19.72 9.09
CA LEU A 50 15.60 18.42 8.66
C LEU A 50 15.24 18.52 7.18
N ALA A 51 16.20 18.17 6.31
CA ALA A 51 16.03 18.31 4.87
C ALA A 51 14.93 17.39 4.31
N SER A 52 14.66 16.22 4.92
CA SER A 52 13.47 15.42 4.56
C SER A 52 13.28 14.22 5.51
N PRO A 53 12.12 14.02 6.15
CA PRO A 53 11.76 12.77 6.82
C PRO A 53 11.35 11.71 5.78
N ASN A 54 12.03 11.65 4.63
CA ASN A 54 11.82 10.67 3.55
C ASN A 54 12.33 9.30 4.03
N VAL A 55 11.66 8.81 5.07
CA VAL A 55 11.88 7.49 5.64
C VAL A 55 11.39 6.51 4.59
N ASP A 56 12.28 5.62 4.17
CA ASP A 56 11.94 4.58 3.22
C ASP A 56 10.98 3.57 3.86
N LEU A 57 9.68 3.83 3.72
CA LEU A 57 8.61 3.01 4.25
C LEU A 57 8.23 1.95 3.23
N THR A 58 8.40 0.67 3.58
CA THR A 58 8.06 -0.43 2.67
C THR A 58 7.19 -1.51 3.27
N GLN A 59 6.35 -2.07 2.41
CA GLN A 59 5.49 -3.22 2.61
C GLN A 59 5.81 -4.31 1.58
N ASN A 60 5.10 -5.43 1.65
CA ASN A 60 5.32 -6.57 0.76
C ASN A 60 4.98 -6.18 -0.68
N GLY A 61 5.94 -6.40 -1.58
CA GLY A 61 5.63 -6.54 -3.00
C GLY A 61 4.89 -7.85 -3.23
N GLN A 62 4.07 -7.88 -4.28
CA GLN A 62 3.45 -9.12 -4.76
C GLN A 62 4.22 -9.57 -6.01
N VAL A 63 4.89 -10.72 -5.96
CA VAL A 63 5.40 -11.37 -7.19
C VAL A 63 4.31 -12.27 -7.75
N ARG A 64 4.09 -12.20 -9.05
CA ARG A 64 3.01 -12.92 -9.75
C ARG A 64 3.50 -13.96 -10.73
N ASP A 65 4.72 -13.79 -11.22
CA ASP A 65 5.32 -14.66 -12.20
C ASP A 65 6.84 -14.56 -12.10
N LEU A 66 7.49 -15.70 -12.28
CA LEU A 66 8.93 -15.84 -12.42
C LEU A 66 9.20 -16.57 -13.72
N GLU A 67 10.34 -16.27 -14.32
CA GLU A 67 10.83 -17.00 -15.46
C GLU A 67 12.32 -17.21 -15.34
N ARG A 68 12.76 -18.45 -15.55
CA ARG A 68 14.18 -18.79 -15.58
C ARG A 68 14.80 -18.31 -16.90
N LEU A 69 15.93 -17.63 -16.81
CA LEU A 69 16.70 -17.21 -17.96
C LEU A 69 17.73 -18.30 -18.37
N PRO A 70 18.10 -18.39 -19.66
CA PRO A 70 19.10 -19.36 -20.13
C PRO A 70 20.48 -19.22 -19.48
N ASN A 71 20.81 -18.02 -18.98
CA ASN A 71 22.07 -17.74 -18.27
C ASN A 71 22.04 -18.13 -16.79
N GLY A 72 20.98 -18.81 -16.33
CA GLY A 72 20.81 -19.21 -14.95
C GLY A 72 20.17 -18.14 -14.04
N GLY A 73 19.99 -16.90 -14.51
CA GLY A 73 19.29 -15.83 -13.80
C GLY A 73 17.77 -15.93 -13.90
N TRP A 74 17.08 -14.85 -13.54
CA TRP A 74 15.61 -14.81 -13.50
C TRP A 74 15.02 -13.50 -13.99
N LEU A 75 13.81 -13.58 -14.55
CA LEU A 75 12.90 -12.46 -14.59
C LEU A 75 11.87 -12.60 -13.46
N VAL A 76 11.58 -11.48 -12.82
CA VAL A 76 10.59 -11.36 -11.75
C VAL A 76 9.56 -10.35 -12.20
N ALA A 77 8.28 -10.71 -12.14
CA ALA A 77 7.18 -9.84 -12.50
C ALA A 77 6.11 -9.78 -11.41
N GLY A 78 5.59 -8.59 -11.11
CA GLY A 78 4.55 -8.42 -10.11
C GLY A 78 4.18 -6.97 -9.79
N ASN A 79 3.51 -6.78 -8.64
CA ASN A 79 3.22 -5.47 -8.05
C ASN A 79 4.23 -5.18 -6.93
N PHE A 80 5.42 -4.76 -7.33
CA PHE A 80 6.48 -4.27 -6.45
C PHE A 80 7.11 -3.01 -7.06
N SER A 81 7.77 -2.20 -6.25
CA SER A 81 8.51 -1.00 -6.69
C SER A 81 10.02 -1.23 -6.72
N ARG A 82 10.52 -2.26 -6.03
CA ARG A 82 11.95 -2.63 -5.96
C ARG A 82 12.17 -4.09 -5.60
N VAL A 83 13.35 -4.59 -5.92
CA VAL A 83 13.90 -5.86 -5.40
C VAL A 83 15.22 -5.56 -4.70
N GLY A 84 15.33 -5.96 -3.42
CA GLY A 84 16.44 -5.54 -2.57
C GLY A 84 16.51 -4.02 -2.46
N VAL A 85 17.64 -3.44 -2.87
CA VAL A 85 17.86 -1.97 -2.93
C VAL A 85 17.63 -1.37 -4.32
N HIS A 86 17.38 -2.20 -5.34
CA HIS A 86 17.30 -1.75 -6.73
C HIS A 86 15.87 -1.34 -7.09
N ASN A 87 15.69 -0.09 -7.53
CA ASN A 87 14.40 0.44 -7.98
C ASN A 87 14.03 -0.12 -9.36
N CYS A 88 13.11 -1.07 -9.38
CA CYS A 88 12.67 -1.77 -10.58
C CYS A 88 11.15 -2.00 -10.45
N PRO A 89 10.31 -1.02 -10.83
CA PRO A 89 8.88 -1.12 -10.62
C PRO A 89 8.30 -2.23 -11.49
N GLY A 90 7.69 -3.22 -10.86
CA GLY A 90 6.93 -4.29 -11.48
C GLY A 90 7.75 -5.40 -12.13
N ILE A 91 8.89 -5.11 -12.75
CA ILE A 91 9.75 -6.11 -13.40
C ILE A 91 11.19 -5.96 -12.93
N ALA A 92 11.83 -7.06 -12.57
CA ALA A 92 13.26 -7.11 -12.25
C ALA A 92 13.93 -8.24 -13.03
N ARG A 93 15.20 -8.04 -13.42
CA ARG A 93 16.08 -9.13 -13.81
C ARG A 93 17.05 -9.41 -12.67
N LEU A 94 17.21 -10.68 -12.32
CA LEU A 94 18.15 -11.15 -11.32
C LEU A 94 19.24 -11.98 -12.00
N GLN A 95 20.46 -11.84 -11.52
CA GLN A 95 21.57 -12.71 -11.86
C GLN A 95 21.39 -14.08 -11.21
N ALA A 96 22.18 -15.09 -11.63
CA ALA A 96 22.06 -16.46 -11.12
C ALA A 96 22.35 -16.61 -9.60
N ASP A 97 23.06 -15.64 -9.01
CA ASP A 97 23.30 -15.56 -7.57
C ASP A 97 22.15 -14.91 -6.77
N GLY A 98 21.10 -14.45 -7.47
CA GLY A 98 19.92 -13.80 -6.89
C GLY A 98 20.05 -12.28 -6.73
N SER A 99 21.22 -11.70 -7.02
CA SER A 99 21.41 -10.25 -7.01
C SER A 99 20.64 -9.58 -8.16
N ALA A 100 20.17 -8.35 -7.93
CA ALA A 100 19.48 -7.59 -8.97
C ALA A 100 20.46 -7.14 -10.06
N ASP A 101 20.12 -7.37 -11.32
CA ASP A 101 20.85 -6.84 -12.46
C ASP A 101 20.53 -5.36 -12.65
N THR A 102 21.44 -4.50 -12.19
CA THR A 102 21.26 -3.05 -12.21
C THR A 102 21.29 -2.44 -13.61
N ALA A 103 21.71 -3.19 -14.64
CA ALA A 103 21.66 -2.74 -16.03
C ALA A 103 20.28 -2.93 -16.67
N PHE A 104 19.37 -3.64 -16.01
CA PHE A 104 17.99 -3.81 -16.46
C PHE A 104 17.09 -2.78 -15.77
N THR A 105 16.80 -1.68 -16.46
CA THR A 105 16.11 -0.50 -15.90
C THR A 105 14.78 -0.24 -16.60
N PRO A 106 13.68 -0.87 -16.16
CA PRO A 106 12.37 -0.61 -16.73
C PRO A 106 11.83 0.75 -16.27
N THR A 107 11.78 1.73 -17.17
CA THR A 107 11.41 3.13 -16.85
C THR A 107 10.03 3.56 -17.38
N THR A 108 9.38 2.75 -18.23
CA THR A 108 8.15 3.13 -18.97
C THR A 108 7.07 2.05 -18.91
N LEU A 109 6.90 1.44 -17.75
CA LEU A 109 5.91 0.38 -17.55
C LEU A 109 4.52 0.94 -17.22
N LEU A 110 3.49 0.19 -17.59
CA LEU A 110 2.13 0.42 -17.09
C LEU A 110 2.08 0.09 -15.59
N ASP A 111 0.95 0.38 -14.95
CA ASP A 111 0.70 0.07 -13.54
C ASP A 111 1.10 -1.38 -13.19
N PRO A 112 2.13 -1.61 -12.34
CA PRO A 112 2.55 -2.94 -11.89
C PRO A 112 1.43 -3.76 -11.23
N ALA A 113 0.37 -3.12 -10.70
CA ALA A 113 -0.79 -3.84 -10.19
C ALA A 113 -1.53 -4.64 -11.28
N GLN A 114 -1.42 -4.22 -12.55
CA GLN A 114 -2.03 -4.88 -13.71
C GLN A 114 -1.14 -5.93 -14.36
N LEU A 115 0.16 -6.01 -14.02
CA LEU A 115 1.07 -7.02 -14.56
C LEU A 115 0.61 -8.44 -14.15
N ARG A 116 0.66 -9.40 -15.07
CA ARG A 116 0.15 -10.77 -14.90
C ARG A 116 1.17 -11.85 -15.22
N ARG A 117 1.86 -11.73 -16.36
CA ARG A 117 2.87 -12.71 -16.81
C ARG A 117 4.07 -12.03 -17.44
N ILE A 118 5.22 -12.70 -17.43
CA ILE A 118 6.43 -12.31 -18.16
C ILE A 118 7.02 -13.53 -18.87
N ARG A 119 7.37 -13.37 -20.15
CA ARG A 119 7.99 -14.43 -20.96
C ARG A 119 9.16 -13.88 -21.79
N LEU A 120 10.27 -14.59 -21.85
CA LEU A 120 11.43 -14.30 -22.66
C LEU A 120 11.22 -14.90 -24.05
N GLY A 121 11.32 -14.06 -25.06
CA GLY A 121 11.33 -14.50 -26.46
C GLY A 121 12.71 -14.95 -26.91
N THR A 122 12.73 -15.85 -27.89
CA THR A 122 13.95 -16.32 -28.56
C THR A 122 14.66 -15.21 -29.35
N ASN A 123 13.96 -14.13 -29.66
CA ASN A 123 14.49 -12.91 -30.25
C ASN A 123 15.20 -11.98 -29.24
N GLY A 124 15.31 -12.38 -27.96
CA GLY A 124 15.92 -11.58 -26.90
C GLY A 124 15.02 -10.50 -26.30
N ARG A 125 13.77 -10.37 -26.78
CA ARG A 125 12.77 -9.48 -26.16
C ARG A 125 12.17 -10.15 -24.94
N THR A 126 11.81 -9.34 -23.95
CA THR A 126 10.98 -9.78 -22.83
C THR A 126 9.55 -9.29 -23.05
N TYR A 127 8.57 -10.18 -23.01
CA TYR A 127 7.16 -9.86 -23.18
C TYR A 127 6.47 -9.81 -21.81
N ALA A 128 5.93 -8.64 -21.47
CA ALA A 128 5.21 -8.40 -20.22
C ALA A 128 3.71 -8.30 -20.50
N LEU A 129 2.93 -9.27 -20.03
CA LEU A 129 1.48 -9.25 -20.12
C LEU A 129 0.87 -8.53 -18.92
N TYR A 130 0.14 -7.45 -19.21
CA TYR A 130 -0.77 -6.79 -18.29
C TYR A 130 -2.21 -7.25 -18.53
N THR A 131 -3.13 -6.92 -17.64
CA THR A 131 -4.56 -7.28 -17.77
C THR A 131 -5.20 -6.86 -19.08
N SER A 132 -4.71 -5.79 -19.71
CA SER A 132 -5.27 -5.24 -20.94
C SER A 132 -4.36 -5.34 -22.16
N GLN A 133 -3.06 -5.60 -22.03
CA GLN A 133 -2.16 -5.61 -23.19
C GLN A 133 -0.81 -6.27 -22.89
N VAL A 134 -0.10 -6.66 -23.94
CA VAL A 134 1.30 -7.11 -23.87
C VAL A 134 2.21 -5.94 -24.22
N LEU A 135 3.31 -5.77 -23.49
CA LEU A 135 4.43 -4.92 -23.91
C LEU A 135 5.63 -5.80 -24.25
N ALA A 136 6.44 -5.38 -25.22
CA ALA A 136 7.78 -5.93 -25.40
C ALA A 136 8.82 -5.00 -24.79
N LEU A 137 9.82 -5.58 -24.14
CA LEU A 137 10.96 -4.89 -23.55
C LEU A 137 12.23 -5.37 -24.23
N ARG A 138 13.20 -4.46 -24.35
CA ARG A 138 14.56 -4.77 -24.79
C ARG A 138 15.35 -5.49 -23.70
N SER A 139 16.56 -5.91 -24.02
CA SER A 139 17.48 -6.56 -23.08
C SER A 139 17.93 -5.65 -21.92
N ASP A 140 17.77 -4.33 -22.04
CA ASP A 140 18.01 -3.36 -20.97
C ASP A 140 16.74 -3.04 -20.13
N GLY A 141 15.60 -3.68 -20.45
CA GLY A 141 14.33 -3.49 -19.76
C GLY A 141 13.51 -2.28 -20.23
N THR A 142 14.03 -1.47 -21.14
CA THR A 142 13.25 -0.37 -21.75
C THR A 142 12.17 -0.93 -22.68
N THR A 143 11.03 -0.26 -22.78
CA THR A 143 9.97 -0.65 -23.74
C THR A 143 10.49 -0.59 -25.17
N ASP A 144 10.25 -1.66 -25.93
CA ASP A 144 10.59 -1.72 -27.36
C ASP A 144 9.48 -1.03 -28.18
N PRO A 145 9.73 0.15 -28.77
CA PRO A 145 8.74 0.91 -29.52
C PRO A 145 8.37 0.28 -30.85
N THR A 146 9.10 -0.74 -31.31
CA THR A 146 8.76 -1.47 -32.54
C THR A 146 7.68 -2.53 -32.31
N PHE A 147 7.29 -2.74 -31.06
CA PHE A 147 6.10 -3.51 -30.69
C PHE A 147 4.95 -2.52 -30.41
N THR A 148 3.99 -2.44 -31.32
CA THR A 148 2.78 -1.61 -31.21
C THR A 148 1.63 -2.44 -30.63
N PRO A 149 1.37 -2.35 -29.31
CA PRO A 149 0.42 -3.24 -28.65
C PRO A 149 -1.03 -2.90 -29.01
N VAL A 150 -1.84 -3.93 -29.22
CA VAL A 150 -3.30 -3.79 -29.30
C VAL A 150 -3.90 -4.24 -27.97
N ALA A 151 -4.67 -3.35 -27.34
CA ALA A 151 -5.31 -3.65 -26.07
C ALA A 151 -6.52 -4.57 -26.22
N VAL A 152 -6.71 -5.47 -25.26
CA VAL A 152 -7.91 -6.27 -25.06
C VAL A 152 -8.93 -5.51 -24.20
N SER A 153 -10.22 -5.81 -24.37
CA SER A 153 -11.30 -5.25 -23.56
C SER A 153 -12.44 -6.26 -23.33
N SER A 154 -13.42 -5.86 -22.52
CA SER A 154 -14.57 -6.70 -22.14
C SER A 154 -14.12 -8.03 -21.49
N GLY A 155 -13.22 -7.89 -20.51
CA GLY A 155 -12.55 -8.98 -19.78
C GLY A 155 -11.04 -8.73 -19.67
N SER A 156 -10.30 -9.62 -19.01
CA SER A 156 -8.85 -9.50 -18.82
C SER A 156 -8.07 -10.56 -19.57
N ALA A 157 -6.85 -10.23 -19.99
CA ALA A 157 -5.83 -11.20 -20.36
C ALA A 157 -5.14 -11.75 -19.12
N ASN A 158 -4.87 -13.06 -19.11
CA ASN A 158 -4.29 -13.77 -17.96
C ASN A 158 -3.13 -14.71 -18.30
N SER A 159 -3.07 -15.21 -19.54
CA SER A 159 -2.05 -16.17 -19.98
C SER A 159 -1.30 -15.65 -21.20
N LEU A 160 0.00 -15.95 -21.23
CA LEU A 160 0.94 -15.54 -22.27
C LEU A 160 1.81 -16.75 -22.64
N ALA A 161 1.95 -17.01 -23.93
CA ALA A 161 2.94 -17.93 -24.48
C ALA A 161 3.67 -17.24 -25.63
N VAL A 162 5.00 -17.36 -25.68
CA VAL A 162 5.79 -16.89 -26.81
C VAL A 162 5.89 -18.01 -27.85
N VAL A 163 5.69 -17.66 -29.11
CA VAL A 163 5.76 -18.56 -30.26
C VAL A 163 6.71 -17.99 -31.32
N SER A 164 7.05 -18.75 -32.36
CA SER A 164 8.12 -18.42 -33.31
C SER A 164 7.98 -17.04 -33.98
N ASP A 165 6.75 -16.63 -34.27
CA ASP A 165 6.39 -15.45 -35.06
C ASP A 165 5.52 -14.46 -34.26
N GLY A 166 5.45 -14.59 -32.94
CA GLY A 166 4.61 -13.72 -32.13
C GLY A 166 4.39 -14.17 -30.69
N VAL A 167 3.28 -13.72 -30.12
CA VAL A 167 2.83 -14.10 -28.78
C VAL A 167 1.36 -14.48 -28.82
N LEU A 168 1.02 -15.55 -28.10
CA LEU A 168 -0.35 -15.99 -27.88
C LEU A 168 -0.83 -15.45 -26.52
N VAL A 169 -2.03 -14.88 -26.50
CA VAL A 169 -2.63 -14.28 -25.31
C VAL A 169 -4.01 -14.88 -25.07
N GLY A 170 -4.24 -15.40 -23.87
CA GLY A 170 -5.50 -16.01 -23.45
C GLY A 170 -6.08 -15.35 -22.19
N GLY A 171 -7.40 -15.45 -22.01
CA GLY A 171 -8.05 -14.91 -20.81
C GLY A 171 -9.58 -14.95 -20.83
N PHE A 172 -10.19 -13.90 -20.27
CA PHE A 172 -11.65 -13.68 -20.21
C PHE A 172 -12.14 -12.62 -21.21
N PHE A 173 -11.23 -11.92 -21.88
CA PHE A 173 -11.56 -10.83 -22.82
C PHE A 173 -12.35 -11.34 -24.04
N THR A 174 -13.16 -10.45 -24.60
CA THR A 174 -14.01 -10.76 -25.77
C THR A 174 -13.84 -9.76 -26.91
N GLN A 175 -12.96 -8.77 -26.75
CA GLN A 175 -12.75 -7.70 -27.72
C GLN A 175 -11.28 -7.28 -27.77
N LEU A 176 -10.87 -6.79 -28.94
CA LEU A 176 -9.65 -6.03 -29.18
C LEU A 176 -10.01 -4.60 -29.57
N LEU A 177 -9.32 -3.62 -28.98
CA LEU A 177 -9.50 -2.19 -29.24
C LEU A 177 -8.82 -1.74 -30.54
N THR A 178 -9.16 -2.41 -31.64
CA THR A 178 -8.85 -1.98 -33.01
C THR A 178 -9.83 -0.90 -33.47
N ASN A 179 -9.61 -0.34 -34.67
CA ASN A 179 -10.55 0.59 -35.29
C ASN A 179 -11.06 0.02 -36.64
N PRO A 180 -12.31 -0.50 -36.72
CA PRO A 180 -13.29 -0.66 -35.65
C PRO A 180 -12.90 -1.75 -34.63
N VAL A 181 -13.55 -1.78 -33.46
CA VAL A 181 -13.33 -2.80 -32.41
C VAL A 181 -13.58 -4.20 -32.97
N THR A 182 -12.66 -5.14 -32.72
CA THR A 182 -12.76 -6.52 -33.21
C THR A 182 -13.23 -7.44 -32.10
N THR A 183 -14.27 -8.24 -32.34
CA THR A 183 -14.70 -9.31 -31.43
C THR A 183 -13.78 -10.52 -31.56
N VAL A 184 -13.38 -11.10 -30.43
CA VAL A 184 -12.48 -12.27 -30.36
C VAL A 184 -12.96 -13.26 -29.31
N SER A 185 -12.51 -14.51 -29.41
CA SER A 185 -12.96 -15.61 -28.56
C SER A 185 -11.91 -16.01 -27.52
N ARG A 186 -11.54 -15.07 -26.63
CA ARG A 186 -10.71 -15.29 -25.42
C ARG A 186 -9.30 -15.84 -25.63
N LEU A 187 -8.89 -16.01 -26.88
CA LEU A 187 -7.56 -16.43 -27.32
C LEU A 187 -7.23 -15.67 -28.61
N VAL A 188 -6.10 -14.97 -28.62
CA VAL A 188 -5.62 -14.20 -29.77
C VAL A 188 -4.12 -14.37 -29.92
N LYS A 189 -3.62 -14.15 -31.13
CA LYS A 189 -2.20 -14.08 -31.42
C LYS A 189 -1.83 -12.66 -31.84
N PHE A 190 -0.75 -12.13 -31.29
CA PHE A 190 -0.13 -10.90 -31.75
C PHE A 190 1.18 -11.23 -32.46
N ASN A 191 1.46 -10.53 -33.55
CA ASN A 191 2.71 -10.66 -34.30
C ASN A 191 3.90 -10.12 -33.50
N LEU A 192 5.12 -10.32 -33.99
CA LEU A 192 6.34 -9.77 -33.36
C LEU A 192 6.37 -8.24 -33.27
N ASP A 193 5.58 -7.54 -34.09
CA ASP A 193 5.39 -6.09 -34.03
C ASP A 193 4.19 -5.68 -33.15
N GLY A 194 3.53 -6.61 -32.47
CA GLY A 194 2.38 -6.35 -31.59
C GLY A 194 1.03 -6.19 -32.28
N SER A 195 1.00 -6.16 -33.61
CA SER A 195 -0.26 -6.13 -34.37
C SER A 195 -1.06 -7.43 -34.19
N HIS A 196 -2.39 -7.34 -34.27
CA HIS A 196 -3.26 -8.52 -34.20
C HIS A 196 -3.05 -9.42 -35.43
N ASN A 197 -2.71 -10.70 -35.20
CA ASN A 197 -2.63 -11.69 -36.26
C ASN A 197 -4.04 -12.17 -36.65
N THR A 198 -4.57 -11.62 -37.73
CA THR A 198 -5.94 -11.93 -38.20
C THR A 198 -6.07 -13.28 -38.89
N THR A 199 -4.96 -13.96 -39.20
CA THR A 199 -4.97 -15.30 -39.82
C THR A 199 -5.09 -16.42 -38.80
N PHE A 200 -4.69 -16.18 -37.55
CA PHE A 200 -4.83 -17.16 -36.47
C PHE A 200 -6.30 -17.31 -36.08
N ALA A 201 -6.87 -18.50 -36.34
CA ALA A 201 -8.31 -18.76 -36.26
C ALA A 201 -8.65 -19.92 -35.32
N VAL A 202 -8.23 -19.82 -34.06
CA VAL A 202 -8.53 -20.82 -33.03
C VAL A 202 -9.46 -20.22 -31.96
N PRO A 203 -10.80 -20.22 -32.18
CA PRO A 203 -11.73 -19.70 -31.19
C PRO A 203 -11.79 -20.61 -29.95
N SER A 204 -11.81 -20.02 -28.76
CA SER A 204 -12.08 -20.75 -27.50
C SER A 204 -13.53 -20.57 -27.06
N GLY A 205 -14.22 -21.67 -26.78
CA GLY A 205 -15.59 -21.71 -26.25
C GLY A 205 -15.69 -21.36 -24.76
N GLY A 206 -14.56 -21.04 -24.11
CA GLY A 206 -14.50 -20.60 -22.72
C GLY A 206 -13.17 -19.92 -22.40
N ASN A 207 -12.89 -19.70 -21.11
CA ASN A 207 -11.74 -18.92 -20.69
C ASN A 207 -10.45 -19.75 -20.76
N VAL A 208 -9.37 -19.15 -21.28
CA VAL A 208 -8.02 -19.72 -21.27
C VAL A 208 -7.26 -19.14 -20.07
N LEU A 209 -7.00 -19.98 -19.07
CA LEU A 209 -6.46 -19.56 -17.78
C LEU A 209 -4.93 -19.58 -17.75
N ALA A 210 -4.32 -20.59 -18.37
CA ALA A 210 -2.87 -20.72 -18.48
C ALA A 210 -2.47 -21.32 -19.83
N MET A 211 -1.23 -21.08 -20.22
CA MET A 211 -0.62 -21.62 -21.43
C MET A 211 0.84 -21.94 -21.16
N ALA A 212 1.32 -23.04 -21.71
CA ALA A 212 2.72 -23.42 -21.69
C ALA A 212 3.20 -23.75 -23.11
N ALA A 213 4.37 -23.22 -23.48
CA ALA A 213 5.00 -23.56 -24.75
C ALA A 213 5.45 -25.03 -24.71
N ALA A 214 5.14 -25.75 -25.79
CA ALA A 214 5.53 -27.15 -26.02
C ALA A 214 6.45 -27.27 -27.26
N GLY A 215 7.10 -26.16 -27.62
CA GLY A 215 7.88 -25.96 -28.84
C GLY A 215 7.66 -24.55 -29.39
N LEU A 216 8.38 -24.20 -30.45
CA LEU A 216 8.29 -22.86 -31.07
C LEU A 216 6.89 -22.58 -31.67
N ASP A 217 6.22 -23.60 -32.19
CA ASP A 217 4.90 -23.49 -32.84
C ASP A 217 3.83 -24.37 -32.18
N ARG A 218 4.05 -24.78 -30.93
CA ARG A 218 3.12 -25.62 -30.19
C ARG A 218 2.89 -25.07 -28.79
N VAL A 219 1.62 -24.95 -28.40
CA VAL A 219 1.23 -24.43 -27.09
C VAL A 219 0.17 -25.34 -26.49
N VAL A 220 0.37 -25.77 -25.25
CA VAL A 220 -0.70 -26.37 -24.45
C VAL A 220 -1.50 -25.24 -23.83
N ALA A 221 -2.79 -25.14 -24.16
CA ALA A 221 -3.73 -24.21 -23.58
C ALA A 221 -4.64 -24.93 -22.58
N VAL A 222 -4.82 -24.34 -21.40
CA VAL A 222 -5.70 -24.87 -20.35
C VAL A 222 -6.67 -23.82 -19.82
N GLY A 223 -7.82 -24.27 -19.32
CA GLY A 223 -8.80 -23.38 -18.74
C GLY A 223 -10.16 -24.02 -18.47
N GLY A 224 -11.20 -23.18 -18.56
CA GLY A 224 -12.61 -23.57 -18.36
C GLY A 224 -13.40 -23.62 -19.67
N PHE A 225 -12.75 -24.00 -20.78
CA PHE A 225 -13.41 -24.14 -22.08
C PHE A 225 -13.91 -25.56 -22.32
N SER A 226 -15.01 -25.70 -23.07
CA SER A 226 -15.57 -26.98 -23.52
C SER A 226 -15.30 -27.25 -25.00
N THR A 227 -14.91 -26.22 -25.75
CA THR A 227 -14.48 -26.31 -27.14
C THR A 227 -13.30 -25.37 -27.40
N ILE A 228 -12.45 -25.73 -28.35
CA ILE A 228 -11.37 -24.88 -28.87
C ILE A 228 -11.07 -25.24 -30.32
N GLY A 229 -10.86 -24.26 -31.18
CA GLY A 229 -10.67 -24.49 -32.62
C GLY A 229 -11.85 -25.22 -33.28
N GLY A 230 -13.07 -25.06 -32.75
CA GLY A 230 -14.27 -25.79 -33.20
C GLY A 230 -14.37 -27.25 -32.76
N GLN A 231 -13.35 -27.79 -32.07
CA GLN A 231 -13.31 -29.17 -31.57
C GLN A 231 -13.81 -29.22 -30.11
N THR A 232 -14.49 -30.30 -29.72
CA THR A 232 -14.82 -30.57 -28.31
C THR A 232 -13.56 -30.91 -27.54
N ARG A 233 -13.14 -30.00 -26.67
CA ARG A 233 -11.94 -30.12 -25.82
C ARG A 233 -12.29 -29.53 -24.47
N THR A 234 -12.31 -30.36 -23.44
CA THR A 234 -12.71 -29.93 -22.10
C THR A 234 -11.48 -29.60 -21.28
N GLY A 235 -11.21 -28.31 -21.10
CA GLY A 235 -10.23 -27.76 -20.19
C GLY A 235 -8.77 -27.84 -20.60
N VAL A 236 -8.39 -28.67 -21.58
CA VAL A 236 -7.01 -28.77 -22.08
C VAL A 236 -6.99 -29.06 -23.59
N ALA A 237 -6.06 -28.42 -24.30
CA ALA A 237 -5.80 -28.68 -25.71
C ALA A 237 -4.35 -28.36 -26.09
N LEU A 238 -3.80 -29.11 -27.03
CA LEU A 238 -2.54 -28.80 -27.68
C LEU A 238 -2.83 -28.09 -29.01
N LEU A 239 -2.22 -26.92 -29.19
CA LEU A 239 -2.43 -26.06 -30.35
C LEU A 239 -1.20 -26.07 -31.23
N ASP A 240 -1.41 -26.13 -32.54
CA ASP A 240 -0.47 -25.65 -33.55
C ASP A 240 -0.69 -24.15 -33.69
N THR A 241 0.37 -23.37 -33.56
CA THR A 241 0.31 -21.90 -33.64
C THR A 241 0.86 -21.35 -34.96
N SER A 242 1.32 -22.21 -35.87
CA SER A 242 1.80 -21.82 -37.19
C SER A 242 0.65 -21.52 -38.17
N GLY A 243 0.88 -20.65 -39.15
CA GLY A 243 -0.12 -20.32 -40.18
C GLY A 243 -1.46 -19.86 -39.58
N THR A 244 -2.56 -20.56 -39.93
CA THR A 244 -3.90 -20.27 -39.39
C THR A 244 -4.12 -20.80 -37.96
N GLY A 245 -3.15 -21.54 -37.43
CA GLY A 245 -3.28 -22.32 -36.21
C GLY A 245 -4.26 -23.49 -36.34
N GLY A 246 -4.32 -24.29 -35.29
CA GLY A 246 -5.25 -25.41 -35.21
C GLY A 246 -5.12 -26.18 -33.90
N VAL A 247 -6.02 -27.13 -33.67
CA VAL A 247 -5.91 -28.08 -32.56
C VAL A 247 -5.23 -29.34 -33.06
N ILE A 248 -4.17 -29.78 -32.37
CA ILE A 248 -3.51 -31.04 -32.66
C ILE A 248 -4.45 -32.17 -32.22
N SER A 249 -5.05 -32.87 -33.19
CA SER A 249 -6.12 -33.83 -32.95
C SER A 249 -5.67 -35.05 -32.15
N SER A 250 -4.43 -35.51 -32.35
CA SER A 250 -3.87 -36.69 -31.67
C SER A 250 -3.83 -36.54 -30.16
N PHE A 251 -3.54 -35.33 -29.65
CA PHE A 251 -3.54 -35.05 -28.22
C PHE A 251 -4.98 -34.94 -27.72
N ASN A 252 -5.56 -36.00 -27.14
CA ASN A 252 -6.98 -36.06 -26.77
C ASN A 252 -7.28 -36.63 -25.37
N PRO A 253 -6.84 -35.92 -24.31
CA PRO A 253 -7.26 -36.26 -22.96
C PRO A 253 -8.74 -35.92 -22.73
N VAL A 254 -9.47 -36.81 -22.06
CA VAL A 254 -10.86 -36.62 -21.65
C VAL A 254 -10.93 -36.43 -20.15
N LEU A 255 -11.20 -35.20 -19.71
CA LEU A 255 -11.32 -34.83 -18.30
C LEU A 255 -12.80 -34.82 -17.87
N GLN A 256 -13.07 -35.29 -16.65
CA GLN A 256 -14.40 -35.20 -16.04
C GLN A 256 -14.28 -34.76 -14.58
N ASN A 257 -15.36 -34.16 -14.07
CA ASN A 257 -15.46 -33.69 -12.69
C ASN A 257 -16.79 -34.12 -12.04
N GLY A 258 -17.15 -35.40 -12.15
CA GLY A 258 -18.33 -35.94 -11.45
C GLY A 258 -19.67 -35.29 -11.79
N GLY A 259 -19.82 -34.72 -12.99
CA GLY A 259 -21.01 -33.99 -13.44
C GLY A 259 -20.90 -32.46 -13.35
N ASP A 260 -19.91 -31.95 -12.61
CA ASP A 260 -19.59 -30.52 -12.55
C ASP A 260 -18.71 -30.09 -13.73
N SER A 261 -18.57 -28.77 -13.89
CA SER A 261 -17.64 -28.16 -14.84
C SER A 261 -16.18 -28.51 -14.52
N VAL A 262 -15.43 -28.86 -15.56
CA VAL A 262 -13.97 -29.02 -15.50
C VAL A 262 -13.30 -27.67 -15.67
N PHE A 263 -12.31 -27.40 -14.82
CA PHE A 263 -11.42 -26.24 -14.96
C PHE A 263 -9.99 -26.72 -14.79
N VAL A 264 -9.15 -26.60 -15.81
CA VAL A 264 -7.72 -26.79 -15.63
C VAL A 264 -7.11 -25.42 -15.38
N GLU A 265 -6.52 -25.24 -14.21
CA GLU A 265 -6.14 -23.92 -13.70
C GLU A 265 -4.73 -23.53 -14.13
N ASP A 266 -3.83 -24.51 -14.23
CA ASP A 266 -2.44 -24.27 -14.63
C ASP A 266 -1.81 -25.49 -15.34
N VAL A 267 -0.72 -25.23 -16.06
CA VAL A 267 -0.02 -26.23 -16.87
C VAL A 267 1.48 -25.98 -16.93
N ALA A 268 2.26 -27.05 -16.82
CA ALA A 268 3.70 -27.07 -17.07
C ALA A 268 4.05 -28.13 -18.11
N VAL A 269 5.03 -27.85 -18.97
CA VAL A 269 5.50 -28.77 -20.02
C VAL A 269 7.00 -28.99 -19.85
N VAL A 270 7.42 -30.26 -19.78
CA VAL A 270 8.83 -30.66 -19.71
C VAL A 270 9.05 -31.84 -20.64
N GLY A 271 9.88 -31.66 -21.67
CA GLY A 271 10.07 -32.65 -22.72
C GLY A 271 8.73 -33.10 -23.31
N ASP A 272 8.50 -34.41 -23.33
CA ASP A 272 7.24 -35.00 -23.84
C ASP A 272 6.14 -35.13 -22.78
N SER A 273 6.28 -34.49 -21.62
CA SER A 273 5.31 -34.55 -20.52
C SER A 273 4.56 -33.24 -20.31
N VAL A 274 3.25 -33.33 -20.09
CA VAL A 274 2.36 -32.22 -19.72
C VAL A 274 1.81 -32.46 -18.33
N TYR A 275 2.11 -31.58 -17.38
CA TYR A 275 1.56 -31.60 -16.03
C TYR A 275 0.43 -30.61 -15.94
N ILE A 276 -0.73 -31.06 -15.45
CA ILE A 276 -1.92 -30.22 -15.29
C ILE A 276 -2.43 -30.29 -13.86
N VAL A 277 -2.94 -29.15 -13.37
CA VAL A 277 -3.65 -29.06 -12.10
C VAL A 277 -4.97 -28.31 -12.25
N GLY A 278 -5.98 -28.68 -11.46
CA GLY A 278 -7.28 -28.02 -11.48
C GLY A 278 -8.44 -28.85 -10.93
N ARG A 279 -9.64 -28.58 -11.43
CA ARG A 279 -10.90 -29.20 -11.03
C ARG A 279 -11.27 -30.32 -12.00
N PHE A 280 -10.80 -31.52 -11.70
CA PHE A 280 -11.17 -32.77 -12.35
C PHE A 280 -10.98 -33.95 -11.39
N THR A 281 -11.70 -35.03 -11.62
CA THR A 281 -11.65 -36.27 -10.84
C THR A 281 -11.18 -37.47 -11.65
N THR A 282 -11.26 -37.39 -12.98
CA THR A 282 -10.75 -38.42 -13.89
C THR A 282 -10.07 -37.83 -15.12
N VAL A 283 -9.13 -38.59 -15.67
CA VAL A 283 -8.52 -38.36 -17.00
C VAL A 283 -8.56 -39.67 -17.76
N ASN A 284 -9.15 -39.69 -18.96
CA ASN A 284 -9.32 -40.90 -19.78
C ASN A 284 -9.97 -42.06 -19.00
N GLY A 285 -10.94 -41.74 -18.13
CA GLY A 285 -11.59 -42.69 -17.24
C GLY A 285 -10.76 -43.15 -16.02
N SER A 286 -9.46 -42.85 -15.98
CA SER A 286 -8.60 -43.17 -14.84
C SER A 286 -8.79 -42.16 -13.70
N PRO A 287 -8.91 -42.59 -12.43
CA PRO A 287 -9.00 -41.69 -11.28
C PRO A 287 -7.76 -40.80 -11.16
N ARG A 288 -7.97 -39.48 -11.23
CA ARG A 288 -6.95 -38.44 -11.08
C ARG A 288 -7.61 -37.24 -10.41
N SER A 289 -7.36 -37.06 -9.13
CA SER A 289 -7.97 -35.97 -8.36
C SER A 289 -7.07 -34.73 -8.45
N ARG A 290 -7.51 -33.78 -9.26
CA ARG A 290 -6.94 -32.42 -9.40
C ARG A 290 -5.53 -32.29 -9.96
N ALA A 291 -4.78 -33.37 -10.14
CA ALA A 291 -3.46 -33.37 -10.78
C ALA A 291 -3.28 -34.58 -11.71
N ALA A 292 -2.64 -34.37 -12.85
CA ALA A 292 -2.28 -35.44 -13.78
C ALA A 292 -1.03 -35.09 -14.60
N LYS A 293 -0.32 -36.12 -15.02
CA LYS A 293 0.73 -36.06 -16.03
C LYS A 293 0.23 -36.76 -17.30
N LEU A 294 0.37 -36.09 -18.43
CA LEU A 294 -0.07 -36.55 -19.74
C LEU A 294 1.12 -36.65 -20.69
N SER A 295 1.04 -37.58 -21.64
CA SER A 295 1.92 -37.61 -22.80
C SER A 295 1.59 -36.46 -23.74
N LEU A 296 2.59 -35.69 -24.15
CA LEU A 296 2.43 -34.61 -25.14
C LEU A 296 2.05 -35.14 -26.53
N LEU A 297 2.34 -36.41 -26.81
CA LEU A 297 2.05 -37.04 -28.11
C LEU A 297 0.55 -37.21 -28.36
N ASP A 298 -0.17 -37.71 -27.36
CA ASP A 298 -1.55 -38.19 -27.51
C ASP A 298 -2.49 -37.86 -26.34
N GLY A 299 -1.97 -37.27 -25.26
CA GLY A 299 -2.77 -36.96 -24.06
C GLY A 299 -3.12 -38.19 -23.23
N SER A 300 -2.47 -39.33 -23.46
CA SER A 300 -2.57 -40.49 -22.58
C SER A 300 -2.07 -40.12 -21.19
N VAL A 301 -2.76 -40.61 -20.15
CA VAL A 301 -2.40 -40.34 -18.75
C VAL A 301 -1.26 -41.27 -18.34
N ASP A 302 -0.22 -40.74 -17.70
CA ASP A 302 0.84 -41.54 -17.12
C ASP A 302 0.26 -42.33 -15.93
N PRO A 303 0.23 -43.69 -15.99
CA PRO A 303 -0.34 -44.49 -14.90
C PRO A 303 0.53 -44.45 -13.63
N ASN A 304 1.83 -44.19 -13.77
CA ASN A 304 2.81 -44.24 -12.67
C ASN A 304 2.94 -42.90 -11.94
N TRP A 305 2.51 -41.81 -12.56
CA TRP A 305 2.48 -40.50 -11.91
C TRP A 305 1.12 -40.27 -11.25
N VAL A 306 1.09 -40.35 -9.92
CA VAL A 306 -0.11 -40.16 -9.12
C VAL A 306 0.13 -39.10 -8.08
N VAL A 307 -0.71 -38.08 -8.00
CA VAL A 307 -0.74 -37.16 -6.86
C VAL A 307 -2.20 -36.96 -6.48
N ALA A 308 -2.59 -37.40 -5.29
CA ALA A 308 -3.92 -37.12 -4.77
C ALA A 308 -3.89 -35.78 -4.02
N ILE A 309 -4.73 -34.84 -4.46
CA ILE A 309 -4.92 -33.55 -3.80
C ILE A 309 -6.32 -33.53 -3.18
N GLY A 310 -6.39 -33.62 -1.86
CA GLY A 310 -7.62 -33.61 -1.09
C GLY A 310 -8.07 -32.20 -0.71
N GLY A 311 -9.38 -31.95 -0.78
CA GLY A 311 -10.06 -30.69 -0.42
C GLY A 311 -11.35 -30.49 -1.22
N SER A 312 -12.31 -29.73 -0.66
CA SER A 312 -13.60 -29.42 -1.31
C SER A 312 -13.70 -28.00 -1.87
N THR A 313 -12.69 -27.14 -1.62
CA THR A 313 -12.76 -25.72 -1.96
C THR A 313 -12.17 -25.39 -3.34
N LEU A 314 -12.66 -24.27 -3.90
CA LEU A 314 -12.17 -23.59 -5.10
C LEU A 314 -10.88 -22.85 -4.77
N ASN A 315 -9.76 -23.54 -4.73
CA ASN A 315 -8.46 -22.92 -4.48
C ASN A 315 -7.64 -22.91 -5.75
N ALA A 316 -7.04 -21.77 -6.05
CA ALA A 316 -6.08 -21.64 -7.14
C ALA A 316 -4.96 -22.67 -6.96
N LEU A 317 -4.81 -23.58 -7.90
CA LEU A 317 -3.70 -24.52 -8.02
C LEU A 317 -2.75 -24.02 -9.10
N THR A 318 -1.46 -23.98 -8.78
CA THR A 318 -0.41 -23.71 -9.77
C THR A 318 0.57 -24.86 -9.81
N VAL A 319 1.20 -25.02 -10.97
CA VAL A 319 2.17 -26.09 -11.21
C VAL A 319 3.40 -25.51 -11.89
N ASP A 320 4.56 -25.87 -11.36
CA ASP A 320 5.85 -25.52 -11.94
C ASP A 320 6.73 -26.76 -11.98
N ALA A 321 7.55 -26.89 -13.01
CA ALA A 321 8.41 -28.06 -13.17
C ALA A 321 9.87 -27.64 -13.10
N ILE A 322 10.59 -28.24 -12.16
CA ILE A 322 11.98 -27.93 -11.85
C ILE A 322 12.80 -29.22 -11.75
N GLN A 323 13.86 -29.35 -12.54
CA GLN A 323 14.76 -30.52 -12.58
C GLN A 323 13.99 -31.84 -12.69
N ASN A 324 13.95 -32.60 -11.60
CA ASN A 324 13.31 -33.90 -11.48
C ASN A 324 12.00 -33.84 -10.66
N ASP A 325 11.54 -32.64 -10.32
CA ASP A 325 10.39 -32.41 -9.45
C ASP A 325 9.36 -31.49 -10.12
N VAL A 326 8.13 -31.61 -9.63
CA VAL A 326 7.00 -30.74 -9.91
C VAL A 326 6.62 -30.08 -8.61
N ILE A 327 6.56 -28.76 -8.58
CA ILE A 327 6.01 -28.01 -7.46
C ILE A 327 4.53 -27.77 -7.75
N ILE A 328 3.70 -28.13 -6.78
CA ILE A 328 2.26 -27.84 -6.80
C ILE A 328 1.96 -26.94 -5.61
N SER A 329 1.43 -25.76 -5.89
CA SER A 329 1.01 -24.81 -4.85
C SER A 329 -0.48 -24.52 -4.90
N SER A 330 -1.02 -24.07 -3.78
CA SER A 330 -2.45 -23.91 -3.59
C SER A 330 -2.83 -22.64 -2.83
N GLY A 331 -4.04 -22.18 -3.13
CA GLY A 331 -4.77 -21.10 -2.46
C GLY A 331 -4.83 -21.15 -0.93
N ALA A 332 -4.93 -22.37 -0.42
CA ALA A 332 -5.14 -22.72 0.97
C ALA A 332 -4.60 -24.13 1.19
N ALA A 333 -4.19 -24.48 2.42
CA ALA A 333 -3.55 -25.76 2.68
C ALA A 333 -4.39 -26.95 2.15
N GLN A 334 -3.78 -27.76 1.30
CA GLN A 334 -4.38 -28.98 0.75
C GLN A 334 -3.64 -30.20 1.30
N THR A 335 -4.35 -31.32 1.36
CA THR A 335 -3.71 -32.61 1.63
C THR A 335 -3.15 -33.17 0.33
N TYR A 336 -1.83 -33.32 0.26
CA TYR A 336 -1.13 -33.97 -0.84
C TYR A 336 -0.71 -35.37 -0.40
N ALA A 337 -0.93 -36.38 -1.24
CA ALA A 337 -0.54 -37.75 -0.93
C ALA A 337 -0.06 -38.51 -2.17
N ASN A 338 1.16 -39.06 -2.08
CA ASN A 338 1.67 -40.16 -2.90
C ASN A 338 3.02 -40.66 -2.34
N PRO A 339 3.16 -41.93 -1.93
CA PRO A 339 2.08 -42.91 -1.75
C PRO A 339 1.04 -42.43 -0.71
N PRO A 340 -0.14 -43.08 -0.57
CA PRO A 340 -1.17 -42.64 0.39
C PRO A 340 -0.67 -42.48 1.84
N ALA A 341 0.32 -43.28 2.25
CA ALA A 341 0.96 -43.20 3.56
C ALA A 341 1.84 -41.94 3.75
N ALA A 342 2.21 -41.25 2.67
CA ALA A 342 2.99 -40.01 2.68
C ALA A 342 2.08 -38.77 2.55
N ALA A 343 0.93 -38.78 3.24
CA ALA A 343 -0.01 -37.68 3.24
C ALA A 343 0.49 -36.50 4.10
N THR A 344 0.35 -35.28 3.58
CA THR A 344 0.77 -34.05 4.26
C THR A 344 -0.14 -32.89 3.87
N THR A 345 -0.49 -32.05 4.85
CA THR A 345 -1.36 -30.89 4.64
C THR A 345 -0.54 -29.62 4.66
N ARG A 346 -0.42 -28.97 3.50
CA ARG A 346 0.43 -27.80 3.30
C ARG A 346 -0.02 -26.97 2.10
N LEU A 347 0.58 -25.81 1.91
CA LEU A 347 0.27 -24.93 0.76
C LEU A 347 1.05 -25.33 -0.50
N VAL A 348 2.26 -25.87 -0.31
CA VAL A 348 3.20 -26.20 -1.38
C VAL A 348 3.70 -27.61 -1.17
N ALA A 349 3.61 -28.43 -2.22
CA ALA A 349 4.19 -29.76 -2.23
C ALA A 349 5.15 -29.90 -3.41
N LYS A 350 6.28 -30.55 -3.16
CA LYS A 350 7.23 -30.98 -4.18
C LYS A 350 6.99 -32.47 -4.46
N ALA A 351 6.73 -32.83 -5.71
CA ALA A 351 6.43 -34.18 -6.16
C ALA A 351 7.43 -34.61 -7.23
N SER A 352 7.91 -35.85 -7.19
CA SER A 352 8.79 -36.37 -8.25
C SER A 352 8.12 -36.31 -9.63
N GLN A 353 8.84 -35.89 -10.67
CA GLN A 353 8.35 -35.90 -12.07
C GLN A 353 8.13 -37.32 -12.62
N SER A 354 8.83 -38.32 -12.09
CA SER A 354 8.72 -39.70 -12.59
C SER A 354 7.57 -40.46 -11.95
N THR A 355 7.32 -40.27 -10.64
CA THR A 355 6.35 -41.07 -9.88
C THR A 355 5.25 -40.26 -9.23
N GLY A 356 5.41 -38.94 -9.09
CA GLY A 356 4.54 -38.08 -8.28
C GLY A 356 4.78 -38.23 -6.78
N ALA A 357 5.78 -39.01 -6.35
CA ALA A 357 6.03 -39.23 -4.93
C ALA A 357 6.30 -37.90 -4.21
N ILE A 358 5.60 -37.67 -3.12
CA ILE A 358 5.68 -36.42 -2.35
C ILE A 358 6.97 -36.41 -1.53
N ASN A 359 7.80 -35.40 -1.75
CA ASN A 359 8.98 -35.17 -0.94
C ASN A 359 8.56 -34.59 0.42
N LEU A 360 8.60 -35.42 1.47
CA LEU A 360 8.26 -35.01 2.83
C LEU A 360 9.36 -34.18 3.51
N ALA A 361 10.59 -34.23 3.00
CA ALA A 361 11.71 -33.45 3.53
C ALA A 361 11.69 -31.99 3.06
N PHE A 362 10.96 -31.69 1.97
CA PHE A 362 10.70 -30.32 1.54
C PHE A 362 9.51 -29.77 2.33
N ASP A 363 9.72 -28.81 3.21
CA ASP A 363 8.67 -28.18 4.01
C ASP A 363 8.76 -26.65 3.95
N LEU A 364 8.06 -26.07 2.99
CA LEU A 364 7.98 -24.63 2.81
C LEU A 364 6.78 -24.08 3.59
N ASN A 365 7.04 -23.58 4.80
CA ASN A 365 6.03 -22.94 5.63
C ASN A 365 5.87 -21.45 5.25
N VAL A 366 4.86 -21.14 4.45
CA VAL A 366 4.57 -19.77 3.98
C VAL A 366 3.42 -19.17 4.77
N GLN A 367 3.60 -17.98 5.31
CA GLN A 367 2.50 -17.19 5.90
C GLN A 367 2.11 -16.03 4.99
N PHE A 368 0.81 -15.90 4.74
CA PHE A 368 0.24 -14.88 3.87
C PHE A 368 -0.44 -13.76 4.68
N PRO A 369 -0.54 -12.54 4.11
CA PRO A 369 -1.51 -11.55 4.59
C PRO A 369 -2.92 -12.13 4.50
N PHE A 370 -3.80 -11.71 5.41
CA PHE A 370 -5.21 -12.07 5.36
C PHE A 370 -5.85 -11.60 4.03
N GLY A 371 -6.63 -12.48 3.38
CA GLY A 371 -7.50 -12.13 2.25
C GLY A 371 -6.89 -12.21 0.83
N PHE A 372 -5.74 -12.86 0.64
CA PHE A 372 -5.07 -12.96 -0.66
C PHE A 372 -5.11 -14.37 -1.26
N THR A 373 -5.14 -14.45 -2.59
CA THR A 373 -4.82 -15.68 -3.32
C THR A 373 -3.29 -15.82 -3.39
N PRO A 374 -2.69 -16.90 -2.88
CA PRO A 374 -1.27 -17.15 -3.04
C PRO A 374 -0.99 -17.38 -4.52
N LEU A 375 -0.28 -16.41 -5.10
CA LEU A 375 0.54 -16.66 -6.27
C LEU A 375 1.85 -17.15 -5.70
N LEU A 376 2.21 -18.38 -6.03
CA LEU A 376 3.56 -18.86 -5.84
C LEU A 376 4.09 -19.19 -7.21
N SER A 377 5.23 -18.59 -7.53
CA SER A 377 5.98 -18.93 -8.72
C SER A 377 7.35 -19.39 -8.28
N PHE A 378 7.89 -20.37 -9.01
CA PHE A 378 9.13 -21.02 -8.66
C PHE A 378 10.11 -20.90 -9.81
N ALA A 379 11.38 -20.78 -9.50
CA ALA A 379 12.40 -20.93 -10.51
C ALA A 379 13.69 -21.43 -9.87
N GLU A 380 14.36 -22.36 -10.52
CA GLU A 380 15.63 -22.90 -10.01
C GLU A 380 16.75 -21.87 -9.96
N GLY A 381 17.69 -22.04 -9.04
CA GLY A 381 18.97 -21.34 -9.01
C GLY A 381 20.16 -22.30 -9.11
N ASP A 382 21.33 -21.72 -9.33
CA ASP A 382 22.58 -22.48 -9.48
C ASP A 382 23.03 -23.13 -8.17
N ALA A 383 23.96 -24.07 -8.31
CA ALA A 383 24.38 -25.03 -7.29
C ALA A 383 24.86 -24.39 -5.95
N PRO A 384 24.52 -24.98 -4.79
CA PRO A 384 23.58 -26.10 -4.65
C PRO A 384 22.17 -25.68 -5.10
N THR A 385 21.44 -26.59 -5.74
CA THR A 385 20.14 -26.33 -6.39
C THR A 385 19.17 -25.64 -5.44
N ARG A 386 18.95 -24.34 -5.66
CA ARG A 386 18.03 -23.50 -4.87
C ARG A 386 16.74 -23.28 -5.63
N THR A 387 15.69 -22.91 -4.92
CA THR A 387 14.40 -22.53 -5.51
C THR A 387 14.08 -21.09 -5.13
N LEU A 388 13.93 -20.22 -6.12
CA LEU A 388 13.37 -18.90 -5.94
C LEU A 388 11.85 -19.04 -5.80
N VAL A 389 11.26 -18.41 -4.79
CA VAL A 389 9.82 -18.43 -4.52
C VAL A 389 9.31 -17.00 -4.51
N GLY A 390 8.48 -16.66 -5.48
CA GLY A 390 7.80 -15.37 -5.55
C GLY A 390 6.35 -15.50 -5.12
N GLY A 391 5.78 -14.50 -4.44
CA GLY A 391 4.38 -14.48 -4.12
C GLY A 391 3.89 -13.29 -3.31
N THR A 392 2.78 -13.50 -2.60
CA THR A 392 2.20 -12.52 -1.66
C THR A 392 2.40 -12.97 -0.22
N PHE A 393 3.61 -13.28 0.23
CA PHE A 393 3.86 -13.78 1.59
C PHE A 393 4.56 -12.76 2.49
N GLN A 394 4.46 -12.97 3.81
CA GLN A 394 5.03 -12.12 4.86
C GLN A 394 6.05 -12.85 5.73
N GLN A 395 6.00 -14.18 5.77
CA GLN A 395 6.98 -15.00 6.47
C GLN A 395 7.23 -16.30 5.72
N ILE A 396 8.47 -16.80 5.89
CA ILE A 396 8.87 -18.16 5.54
C ILE A 396 9.46 -18.79 6.80
N GLY A 397 8.85 -19.87 7.30
CA GLY A 397 9.14 -20.39 8.63
C GLY A 397 8.83 -19.34 9.70
N THR A 398 9.84 -18.97 10.49
CA THR A 398 9.75 -17.90 11.51
C THR A 398 10.34 -16.56 11.03
N ALA A 399 10.93 -16.51 9.84
CA ALA A 399 11.60 -15.33 9.32
C ALA A 399 10.62 -14.43 8.57
N SER A 400 10.62 -13.12 8.88
CA SER A 400 9.89 -12.12 8.08
C SER A 400 10.51 -12.00 6.69
N ARG A 401 9.72 -12.24 5.64
CA ARG A 401 10.15 -12.19 4.24
C ARG A 401 9.06 -11.59 3.36
N PHE A 402 9.46 -10.78 2.41
CA PHE A 402 8.54 -9.94 1.63
C PHE A 402 8.55 -10.31 0.17
N GLY A 403 7.53 -11.05 -0.26
CA GLY A 403 7.15 -11.25 -1.66
C GLY A 403 8.09 -12.08 -2.55
N LEU A 404 9.36 -12.24 -2.19
CA LEU A 404 10.35 -13.01 -2.93
C LEU A 404 11.46 -13.52 -1.99
N VAL A 405 11.85 -14.79 -2.14
CA VAL A 405 12.78 -15.49 -1.25
C VAL A 405 13.48 -16.63 -2.00
N GLN A 406 14.72 -16.94 -1.61
CA GLN A 406 15.40 -18.14 -2.10
C GLN A 406 15.37 -19.21 -1.00
N VAL A 407 15.02 -20.45 -1.36
CA VAL A 407 14.97 -21.58 -0.43
C VAL A 407 15.89 -22.71 -0.87
N ASP A 408 16.40 -23.43 0.11
CA ASP A 408 17.21 -24.62 -0.11
C ASP A 408 16.33 -25.84 -0.50
N ALA A 409 16.97 -26.99 -0.68
CA ALA A 409 16.29 -28.23 -1.04
C ALA A 409 15.30 -28.75 0.03
N ALA A 410 15.39 -28.29 1.27
CA ALA A 410 14.46 -28.60 2.35
C ALA A 410 13.32 -27.57 2.45
N GLY A 411 13.31 -26.53 1.61
CA GLY A 411 12.33 -25.44 1.66
C GLY A 411 12.61 -24.43 2.77
N GLN A 412 13.79 -24.48 3.38
CA GLN A 412 14.22 -23.50 4.38
C GLN A 412 14.89 -22.31 3.69
N GLN A 413 14.83 -21.15 4.34
CA GLN A 413 15.39 -19.93 3.78
C GLN A 413 16.91 -20.03 3.62
N ASP A 414 17.41 -19.74 2.42
CA ASP A 414 18.86 -19.68 2.15
C ASP A 414 19.49 -18.41 2.76
N ALA A 415 20.74 -18.52 3.21
CA ALA A 415 21.51 -17.42 3.80
C ALA A 415 21.73 -16.23 2.86
N LEU A 416 21.71 -16.44 1.53
CA LEU A 416 21.81 -15.38 0.51
C LEU A 416 20.47 -14.67 0.23
N SER A 417 19.36 -15.10 0.86
CA SER A 417 18.03 -14.49 0.67
C SER A 417 17.89 -13.05 1.15
N ALA A 418 18.90 -12.48 1.81
CA ALA A 418 18.89 -11.07 2.21
C ALA A 418 18.82 -10.10 1.02
N HIS A 419 19.17 -10.55 -0.19
CA HIS A 419 19.29 -9.70 -1.38
C HIS A 419 18.04 -9.67 -2.28
N VAL A 420 17.01 -10.47 -2.00
CA VAL A 420 15.98 -10.79 -3.01
C VAL A 420 14.57 -10.39 -2.61
N GLU A 421 14.36 -9.66 -1.50
CA GLU A 421 13.02 -9.26 -1.08
C GLU A 421 12.38 -8.26 -2.07
N ALA A 422 11.13 -8.51 -2.47
CA ALA A 422 10.35 -7.62 -3.31
C ALA A 422 9.52 -6.69 -2.41
N PHE A 423 9.71 -5.38 -2.57
CA PHE A 423 9.04 -4.38 -1.76
C PHE A 423 8.11 -3.50 -2.58
N ARG A 424 7.04 -3.03 -1.94
CA ARG A 424 6.25 -1.90 -2.39
C ARG A 424 6.36 -0.79 -1.36
N ALA A 425 6.19 0.47 -1.76
CA ALA A 425 6.12 1.57 -0.80
C ALA A 425 4.89 1.41 0.12
N GLY A 426 5.10 1.54 1.43
CA GLY A 426 4.08 1.43 2.47
C GLY A 426 3.32 2.75 2.61
N VAL A 427 1.99 2.69 2.68
CA VAL A 427 1.15 3.90 2.76
C VAL A 427 1.19 4.45 4.18
N VAL A 428 1.23 5.78 4.32
CA VAL A 428 0.96 6.45 5.61
C VAL A 428 -0.50 6.86 5.64
N ASN A 429 -1.28 6.24 6.52
CA ASN A 429 -2.72 6.49 6.64
C ASN A 429 -3.01 7.61 7.65
N THR A 430 -2.24 7.69 8.72
CA THR A 430 -2.46 8.66 9.79
C THR A 430 -1.14 9.16 10.38
N LEU A 431 -1.11 10.46 10.68
CA LEU A 431 -0.06 11.18 11.40
C LEU A 431 -0.62 11.78 12.68
N ARG A 432 0.13 11.68 13.78
CA ARG A 432 -0.16 12.40 15.02
C ARG A 432 1.10 13.03 15.57
N PHE A 433 1.04 14.33 15.81
CA PHE A 433 2.10 15.06 16.49
C PHE A 433 1.76 15.19 17.98
N ASP A 434 2.75 14.92 18.83
CA ASP A 434 2.66 15.20 20.26
C ASP A 434 3.43 16.51 20.56
N PRO A 435 2.72 17.62 20.83
CA PRO A 435 3.36 18.91 21.13
C PRO A 435 4.13 18.91 22.45
N GLY A 436 3.83 18.01 23.39
CA GLY A 436 4.54 17.93 24.67
C GLY A 436 5.96 17.40 24.50
N THR A 437 6.13 16.38 23.66
CA THR A 437 7.44 15.74 23.42
C THR A 437 8.12 16.17 22.12
N GLY A 438 7.38 16.79 21.20
CA GLY A 438 7.86 17.12 19.86
C GLY A 438 8.01 15.90 18.94
N ARG A 439 7.42 14.75 19.31
CA ARG A 439 7.51 13.49 18.55
C ARG A 439 6.34 13.35 17.58
N THR A 440 6.57 12.61 16.49
CA THR A 440 5.54 12.30 15.50
C THR A 440 5.30 10.81 15.44
N TYR A 441 4.04 10.39 15.51
CA TYR A 441 3.60 9.01 15.41
C TYR A 441 2.89 8.79 14.08
N LEU A 442 3.14 7.64 13.47
CA LEU A 442 2.60 7.27 12.17
C LEU A 442 2.00 5.87 12.24
N ALA A 443 0.85 5.68 11.61
CA ALA A 443 0.34 4.35 11.29
C ALA A 443 -0.04 4.23 9.82
N GLY A 444 0.13 3.02 9.29
CA GLY A 444 -0.17 2.72 7.89
C GLY A 444 0.13 1.28 7.52
N SER A 445 0.43 1.03 6.25
CA SER A 445 0.62 -0.34 5.72
C SER A 445 2.09 -0.80 5.69
N PHE A 446 3.03 0.03 6.17
CA PHE A 446 4.46 -0.26 6.14
C PHE A 446 4.86 -1.34 7.15
N ARG A 447 5.92 -2.08 6.81
CA ARG A 447 6.53 -3.15 7.60
C ARG A 447 8.01 -2.91 7.91
N ARG A 448 8.60 -1.93 7.22
CA ARG A 448 9.96 -1.45 7.47
C ARG A 448 10.00 0.07 7.37
N ALA A 449 10.96 0.64 8.08
CA ALA A 449 11.40 2.03 7.98
C ALA A 449 12.91 2.02 7.77
N GLY A 450 13.33 2.23 6.52
CA GLY A 450 14.68 1.88 6.06
C GLY A 450 14.98 0.41 6.30
N ASN A 451 16.10 0.12 6.97
CA ASN A 451 16.47 -1.26 7.30
C ASN A 451 15.75 -1.82 8.53
N ALA A 452 15.09 -1.00 9.34
CA ALA A 452 14.48 -1.44 10.60
C ALA A 452 13.08 -2.02 10.37
N ALA A 453 12.81 -3.20 10.93
CA ALA A 453 11.46 -3.78 10.96
C ALA A 453 10.50 -2.92 11.81
N ARG A 454 9.32 -2.62 11.29
CA ARG A 454 8.27 -1.80 11.91
C ARG A 454 6.91 -2.31 11.48
N SER A 455 6.17 -2.98 12.36
CA SER A 455 4.85 -3.52 12.02
C SER A 455 3.79 -2.42 12.09
N PHE A 456 3.54 -1.74 10.97
CA PHE A 456 2.44 -0.78 10.71
C PHE A 456 2.47 0.52 11.47
N VAL A 457 3.27 0.62 12.53
CA VAL A 457 3.33 1.77 13.43
C VAL A 457 4.78 2.13 13.71
N LEU A 458 5.09 3.42 13.70
CA LEU A 458 6.40 3.93 14.06
C LEU A 458 6.30 5.30 14.73
N ARG A 459 7.38 5.66 15.42
CA ARG A 459 7.59 6.97 16.01
C ARG A 459 8.83 7.60 15.40
N LEU A 460 8.73 8.89 15.08
CA LEU A 460 9.85 9.76 14.76
C LEU A 460 10.15 10.61 15.98
N ASN A 461 11.43 10.73 16.28
CA ASN A 461 11.95 11.71 17.22
C ASN A 461 11.72 13.14 16.69
N ARG A 462 11.97 14.13 17.56
CA ARG A 462 11.85 15.55 17.18
C ARG A 462 12.72 15.90 15.97
N ASP A 463 13.87 15.25 15.88
CA ASP A 463 14.82 15.34 14.78
C ASP A 463 14.41 14.53 13.53
N GLY A 464 13.19 13.97 13.48
CA GLY A 464 12.65 13.23 12.35
C GLY A 464 13.27 11.84 12.13
N VAL A 465 14.23 11.43 12.96
CA VAL A 465 14.83 10.09 12.90
C VAL A 465 13.87 9.08 13.49
N VAL A 466 13.80 7.89 12.88
CA VAL A 466 13.00 6.77 13.40
C VAL A 466 13.51 6.40 14.79
N ASP A 467 12.61 6.43 15.77
CA ASP A 467 12.92 6.02 17.12
C ASP A 467 13.18 4.50 17.16
N ALA A 468 14.40 4.13 17.50
CA ALA A 468 14.83 2.75 17.57
C ALA A 468 14.38 2.03 18.85
N GLY A 469 13.99 2.75 19.90
CA GLY A 469 13.54 2.18 21.18
C GLY A 469 12.05 1.89 21.22
N TRP A 470 11.24 2.54 20.40
CA TRP A 470 9.79 2.36 20.36
C TRP A 470 9.36 1.49 19.18
N ARG A 471 9.06 0.22 19.46
CA ARG A 471 8.81 -0.82 18.43
C ARG A 471 7.56 -1.65 18.74
N PRO A 472 6.38 -1.04 18.79
CA PRO A 472 5.14 -1.79 18.99
C PRO A 472 4.96 -2.82 17.88
N SER A 473 4.53 -4.02 18.27
CA SER A 473 4.10 -5.05 17.33
C SER A 473 2.60 -4.93 17.12
N VAL A 474 2.20 -4.45 15.96
CA VAL A 474 0.81 -4.36 15.54
C VAL A 474 0.53 -5.43 14.48
N ASP A 475 -0.66 -5.99 14.49
CA ASP A 475 -1.19 -6.84 13.43
C ASP A 475 -1.60 -6.01 12.20
N GLU A 476 -1.77 -6.64 11.05
CA GLU A 476 -2.14 -5.91 9.83
C GLU A 476 -3.55 -5.31 9.95
N ARG A 477 -3.64 -3.98 9.80
CA ARG A 477 -4.87 -3.22 9.95
C ARG A 477 -5.13 -2.40 8.69
N SER A 478 -6.28 -2.62 8.04
CA SER A 478 -6.66 -1.80 6.89
C SER A 478 -7.05 -0.40 7.37
N ASN A 479 -6.40 0.62 6.81
CA ASN A 479 -6.66 2.04 7.11
C ASN A 479 -6.66 2.36 8.63
N PRO A 480 -5.52 2.20 9.33
CA PRO A 480 -5.48 2.30 10.77
C PRO A 480 -5.78 3.72 11.26
N GLY A 481 -6.64 3.81 12.28
CA GLY A 481 -6.83 5.01 13.08
C GLY A 481 -5.73 5.12 14.15
N MET A 482 -5.34 6.34 14.52
CA MET A 482 -4.36 6.56 15.58
C MET A 482 -4.74 7.76 16.42
N ALA A 483 -4.53 7.65 17.73
CA ALA A 483 -4.56 8.80 18.63
C ALA A 483 -3.45 8.68 19.69
N VAL A 484 -2.97 9.83 20.15
CA VAL A 484 -1.93 9.93 21.17
C VAL A 484 -2.53 10.70 22.34
N ALA A 485 -2.48 10.12 23.52
CA ALA A 485 -2.86 10.77 24.77
C ALA A 485 -1.58 10.92 25.62
N PRO A 486 -0.96 12.10 25.63
CA PRO A 486 0.30 12.33 26.36
C PRO A 486 0.18 11.93 27.84
N GLY A 487 1.16 11.19 28.35
CA GLY A 487 1.16 10.65 29.72
C GLY A 487 0.28 9.43 29.94
N VAL A 488 -0.47 8.99 28.93
CA VAL A 488 -1.44 7.88 29.04
C VAL A 488 -1.10 6.74 28.08
N GLY A 489 -0.73 7.06 26.84
CA GLY A 489 -0.35 6.06 25.84
C GLY A 489 -0.73 6.41 24.40
N VAL A 490 -0.34 5.53 23.49
CA VAL A 490 -0.61 5.61 22.05
C VAL A 490 -1.63 4.55 21.66
N PHE A 491 -2.67 4.95 20.96
CA PHE A 491 -3.78 4.08 20.58
C PHE A 491 -3.79 3.88 19.07
N VAL A 492 -4.00 2.63 18.65
CA VAL A 492 -4.04 2.23 17.24
C VAL A 492 -5.26 1.35 17.00
N ALA A 493 -6.10 1.74 16.05
CA ALA A 493 -7.33 1.05 15.72
C ALA A 493 -7.31 0.46 14.32
N GLY A 494 -8.22 -0.48 14.06
CA GLY A 494 -8.49 -1.07 12.76
C GLY A 494 -9.52 -2.18 12.86
N ASN A 495 -9.48 -3.12 11.91
CA ASN A 495 -10.44 -4.22 11.85
C ASN A 495 -10.39 -5.18 13.06
N ASN A 496 -9.33 -5.15 13.86
CA ASN A 496 -9.06 -6.10 14.94
C ASN A 496 -8.99 -5.39 16.32
N GLY A 497 -9.88 -4.43 16.59
CA GLY A 497 -9.93 -3.78 17.91
C GLY A 497 -9.14 -2.49 18.02
N ILE A 498 -8.91 -2.07 19.27
CA ILE A 498 -8.05 -0.94 19.63
C ILE A 498 -6.90 -1.44 20.49
N LEU A 499 -5.66 -1.23 20.02
CA LEU A 499 -4.46 -1.50 20.80
C LEU A 499 -4.02 -0.24 21.52
N LYS A 500 -3.55 -0.40 22.76
CA LYS A 500 -2.92 0.66 23.56
C LYS A 500 -1.47 0.28 23.81
N PHE A 501 -0.56 1.22 23.54
CA PHE A 501 0.86 1.07 23.78
C PHE A 501 1.34 2.11 24.78
N ASP A 502 2.33 1.72 25.57
CA ASP A 502 3.08 2.65 26.40
C ASP A 502 3.83 3.66 25.51
N GLU A 503 3.77 4.94 25.89
CA GLU A 503 4.34 6.02 25.09
C GLU A 503 5.86 6.11 25.20
N VAL A 504 6.50 5.36 26.11
CA VAL A 504 7.96 5.39 26.28
C VAL A 504 8.58 4.19 25.57
N THR A 505 8.13 2.99 25.92
CA THR A 505 8.65 1.68 25.50
C THR A 505 8.01 1.16 24.21
N GLY A 506 6.73 1.47 23.99
CA GLY A 506 5.95 0.88 22.89
C GLY A 506 5.45 -0.53 23.18
N ASP A 507 5.60 -1.00 24.41
CA ASP A 507 5.05 -2.27 24.84
C ASP A 507 3.51 -2.17 24.95
N PRO A 508 2.77 -3.25 24.67
CA PRO A 508 1.32 -3.29 24.87
C PRO A 508 0.97 -2.97 26.33
N ALA A 509 -0.02 -2.10 26.54
CA ALA A 509 -0.46 -1.75 27.88
C ALA A 509 -1.07 -2.97 28.60
N PRO A 510 -0.51 -3.42 29.73
CA PRO A 510 -1.04 -4.57 30.46
C PRO A 510 -2.50 -4.35 30.88
N GLY A 511 -3.34 -5.37 30.69
CA GLY A 511 -4.75 -5.33 31.07
C GLY A 511 -5.67 -4.55 30.13
N TRP A 512 -5.14 -3.94 29.05
CA TRP A 512 -5.97 -3.35 28.00
C TRP A 512 -6.38 -4.41 26.97
N SER A 513 -7.68 -4.52 26.67
CA SER A 513 -8.21 -5.40 25.63
C SER A 513 -9.44 -4.79 24.97
N ASN A 514 -9.44 -4.76 23.64
CA ASN A 514 -10.57 -4.30 22.85
C ASN A 514 -10.55 -5.02 21.50
N THR A 515 -11.69 -5.54 21.05
CA THR A 515 -11.85 -6.31 19.80
C THR A 515 -12.80 -5.65 18.79
N ARG A 516 -13.29 -4.44 19.09
CA ARG A 516 -14.25 -3.72 18.22
C ARG A 516 -13.56 -3.20 16.96
N ALA A 517 -14.13 -3.50 15.80
CA ALA A 517 -13.59 -3.09 14.51
C ALA A 517 -13.90 -1.61 14.25
N VAL A 518 -12.90 -0.74 14.39
CA VAL A 518 -13.08 0.72 14.29
C VAL A 518 -11.96 1.39 13.48
N SER A 519 -12.24 2.49 12.79
CA SER A 519 -11.34 3.06 11.78
C SER A 519 -10.90 4.51 12.01
N GLU A 520 -11.30 5.16 13.10
CA GLU A 520 -10.88 6.52 13.48
C GLU A 520 -10.69 6.62 14.99
N LEU A 521 -9.68 7.36 15.44
CA LEU A 521 -9.42 7.57 16.87
C LEU A 521 -9.21 9.05 17.16
N VAL A 522 -9.95 9.56 18.15
CA VAL A 522 -9.82 10.92 18.66
C VAL A 522 -9.71 10.87 20.17
N VAL A 523 -8.67 11.48 20.72
CA VAL A 523 -8.52 11.67 22.17
C VAL A 523 -9.14 13.01 22.56
N GLY A 524 -9.93 13.01 23.63
CA GLY A 524 -10.54 14.21 24.18
C GLY A 524 -10.83 14.07 25.67
N GLY A 525 -10.45 15.08 26.46
CA GLY A 525 -10.59 15.04 27.92
C GLY A 525 -9.96 13.78 28.51
N SER A 526 -10.79 12.94 29.15
CA SER A 526 -10.39 11.67 29.77
C SER A 526 -10.77 10.41 28.97
N ALA A 527 -11.11 10.56 27.68
CA ALA A 527 -11.57 9.44 26.85
C ALA A 527 -11.00 9.44 25.43
N LEU A 528 -11.12 8.27 24.83
CA LEU A 528 -10.94 8.00 23.41
C LEU A 528 -12.32 7.85 22.76
N TYR A 529 -12.49 8.42 21.58
CA TYR A 529 -13.72 8.35 20.79
C TYR A 529 -13.43 7.74 19.43
N SER A 530 -14.39 6.96 18.93
CA SER A 530 -14.22 6.18 17.71
C SER A 530 -15.55 5.86 17.03
N LEU A 531 -15.51 5.48 15.76
CA LEU A 531 -16.69 5.03 14.99
C LEU A 531 -16.66 3.53 14.72
N GLU A 532 -17.80 2.85 14.96
CA GLU A 532 -18.04 1.46 14.59
C GLU A 532 -19.28 1.38 13.70
N SER A 533 -19.11 1.05 12.41
CA SER A 533 -20.23 0.96 11.45
C SER A 533 -21.17 2.18 11.46
N GLY A 534 -20.61 3.38 11.67
CA GLY A 534 -21.36 4.64 11.73
C GLY A 534 -21.98 5.00 13.09
N LYS A 535 -21.72 4.21 14.15
CA LYS A 535 -22.06 4.54 15.55
C LYS A 535 -20.87 5.16 16.27
N LEU A 536 -21.10 6.13 17.13
CA LEU A 536 -20.08 6.76 17.97
C LEU A 536 -19.91 6.00 19.29
N LEU A 537 -18.67 5.65 19.62
CA LEU A 537 -18.30 4.98 20.85
C LEU A 537 -17.31 5.83 21.67
N ARG A 538 -17.36 5.67 22.99
CA ARG A 538 -16.46 6.30 23.96
C ARG A 538 -15.75 5.22 24.78
N PHE A 539 -14.46 5.37 24.99
CA PHE A 539 -13.62 4.48 25.78
C PHE A 539 -12.85 5.30 26.83
N PRO A 540 -13.06 5.08 28.14
CA PRO A 540 -12.31 5.80 29.16
C PRO A 540 -10.81 5.51 29.08
N LEU A 541 -9.97 6.54 29.12
CA LEU A 541 -8.50 6.39 29.01
C LEU A 541 -7.89 5.66 30.22
N SER A 542 -8.53 5.77 31.38
CA SER A 542 -8.21 5.05 32.62
C SER A 542 -8.75 3.61 32.66
N GLY A 543 -9.56 3.22 31.67
CA GLY A 543 -10.19 1.91 31.60
C GLY A 543 -9.30 0.81 31.02
N ASN A 544 -9.90 -0.37 30.85
CA ASN A 544 -9.26 -1.58 30.33
C ASN A 544 -9.56 -1.86 28.84
N GLY A 545 -10.11 -0.87 28.11
CA GLY A 545 -10.49 -1.02 26.71
C GLY A 545 -11.96 -1.32 26.46
N ALA A 546 -12.77 -1.53 27.50
CA ALA A 546 -14.23 -1.58 27.38
C ALA A 546 -14.82 -0.21 27.02
N ASP A 547 -15.91 -0.21 26.23
CA ASP A 547 -16.69 1.00 25.97
C ASP A 547 -17.44 1.49 27.22
N ASP A 548 -17.63 2.81 27.29
CA ASP A 548 -18.38 3.45 28.36
C ASP A 548 -19.88 3.23 28.17
N ALA A 549 -20.46 2.33 28.96
CA ALA A 549 -21.89 2.04 28.94
C ALA A 549 -22.79 3.24 29.30
N GLY A 550 -22.24 4.28 29.95
CA GLY A 550 -22.96 5.51 30.27
C GLY A 550 -22.99 6.52 29.12
N PHE A 551 -22.24 6.29 28.04
CA PHE A 551 -22.19 7.17 26.88
C PHE A 551 -23.22 6.75 25.83
N ALA A 552 -24.18 7.63 25.56
CA ALA A 552 -25.28 7.36 24.63
C ALA A 552 -25.40 8.48 23.60
N ALA A 553 -24.71 8.32 22.47
CA ALA A 553 -24.82 9.24 21.34
C ALA A 553 -25.84 8.73 20.30
N ASP A 554 -26.90 9.51 20.07
CA ASP A 554 -27.89 9.23 19.03
C ASP A 554 -27.45 9.82 17.68
N VAL A 555 -26.42 9.19 17.09
CA VAL A 555 -25.91 9.54 15.76
C VAL A 555 -25.91 8.32 14.86
N ALA A 556 -26.64 8.43 13.74
CA ALA A 556 -26.63 7.43 12.67
C ALA A 556 -25.70 7.87 11.53
N SER A 557 -25.13 6.89 10.82
CA SER A 557 -24.30 7.10 9.63
C SER A 557 -23.16 8.09 9.83
N ALA A 558 -22.55 8.11 11.02
CA ALA A 558 -21.37 8.91 11.29
C ALA A 558 -20.22 8.49 10.34
N ARG A 559 -19.45 9.48 9.90
CA ARG A 559 -18.31 9.27 9.00
C ARG A 559 -17.01 9.77 9.58
N ASN A 560 -17.02 10.92 10.24
CA ASN A 560 -15.84 11.60 10.77
C ASN A 560 -16.16 12.21 12.14
N LEU A 561 -15.18 12.23 13.05
CA LEU A 561 -15.29 12.92 14.34
C LEU A 561 -14.04 13.73 14.71
N GLN A 562 -14.19 14.68 15.62
CA GLN A 562 -13.11 15.46 16.22
C GLN A 562 -13.57 16.01 17.57
N TYR A 563 -12.59 16.28 18.42
CA TYR A 563 -12.79 16.81 19.75
C TYR A 563 -12.49 18.31 19.76
N ASP A 564 -13.39 19.07 20.37
CA ASP A 564 -13.23 20.46 20.70
C ASP A 564 -12.89 20.60 22.19
N PRO A 565 -11.63 20.92 22.53
CA PRO A 565 -11.20 21.04 23.91
C PRO A 565 -11.78 22.28 24.61
N ILE A 566 -12.20 23.32 23.88
CA ILE A 566 -12.69 24.57 24.47
C ILE A 566 -14.08 24.35 25.07
N GLY A 567 -14.98 23.75 24.29
CA GLY A 567 -16.33 23.44 24.74
C GLY A 567 -16.48 22.09 25.46
N ASN A 568 -15.43 21.26 25.48
CA ASN A 568 -15.51 19.84 25.81
C ASN A 568 -16.63 19.13 25.00
N THR A 569 -16.62 19.37 23.68
CA THR A 569 -17.65 18.84 22.76
C THR A 569 -17.02 17.98 21.67
N LEU A 570 -17.86 17.17 21.03
CA LEU A 570 -17.51 16.43 19.82
C LEU A 570 -18.26 17.01 18.64
N PHE A 571 -17.59 17.06 17.50
CA PHE A 571 -18.21 17.32 16.23
C PHE A 571 -18.25 16.00 15.45
N VAL A 572 -19.42 15.68 14.89
CA VAL A 572 -19.65 14.44 14.16
C VAL A 572 -20.30 14.74 12.83
N VAL A 573 -19.68 14.27 11.74
CA VAL A 573 -20.24 14.35 10.39
C VAL A 573 -21.12 13.13 10.15
N GLN A 574 -22.39 13.35 9.79
CA GLN A 574 -23.37 12.33 9.43
C GLN A 574 -23.74 12.48 7.96
N VAL A 575 -23.85 11.36 7.24
CA VAL A 575 -24.41 11.35 5.89
C VAL A 575 -25.91 11.06 5.99
N ILE A 576 -26.72 11.99 5.49
CA ILE A 576 -28.18 11.89 5.48
C ILE A 576 -28.67 11.75 4.04
N THR A 577 -29.49 10.72 3.79
CA THR A 577 -30.22 10.59 2.54
C THR A 577 -31.46 11.46 2.61
N VAL A 578 -31.57 12.44 1.71
CA VAL A 578 -32.73 13.34 1.64
C VAL A 578 -33.82 12.77 0.74
N ALA A 579 -35.08 13.10 1.04
CA ALA A 579 -36.22 12.72 0.22
C ALA A 579 -36.03 13.21 -1.22
N GLY A 580 -36.05 12.30 -2.20
CA GLY A 580 -35.76 12.59 -3.61
C GLY A 580 -34.42 12.05 -4.12
N GLY A 581 -33.62 11.35 -3.30
CA GLY A 581 -32.47 10.55 -3.77
C GLY A 581 -31.10 11.24 -3.70
N GLY A 582 -30.99 12.40 -3.04
CA GLY A 582 -29.71 13.08 -2.77
C GLY A 582 -29.06 12.67 -1.44
N THR A 583 -27.79 13.04 -1.25
CA THR A 583 -27.09 12.95 0.05
C THR A 583 -26.63 14.33 0.52
N GLU A 584 -26.79 14.62 1.81
CA GLU A 584 -26.24 15.80 2.46
C GLU A 584 -25.41 15.41 3.68
N ASN A 585 -24.39 16.21 4.02
CA ASN A 585 -23.65 16.03 5.26
C ASN A 585 -24.20 16.96 6.33
N ARG A 586 -24.47 16.40 7.50
CA ARG A 586 -24.83 17.14 8.70
C ARG A 586 -23.68 17.09 9.68
N LEU A 587 -23.19 18.25 10.11
CA LEU A 587 -22.24 18.34 11.20
C LEU A 587 -23.00 18.63 12.49
N THR A 588 -23.03 17.64 13.37
CA THR A 588 -23.72 17.67 14.66
C THR A 588 -22.70 17.92 15.76
N ARG A 589 -23.02 18.78 16.72
CA ARG A 589 -22.21 18.99 17.93
C ARG A 589 -22.81 18.20 19.10
N LEU A 590 -21.97 17.51 19.87
CA LEU A 590 -22.38 16.68 20.99
C LEU A 590 -21.58 17.05 22.23
N ASP A 591 -22.18 16.91 23.41
CA ASP A 591 -21.45 16.92 24.67
C ASP A 591 -20.52 15.69 24.74
N ALA A 592 -19.23 15.92 24.98
CA ALA A 592 -18.25 14.83 24.91
C ALA A 592 -18.36 13.84 26.09
N LEU A 593 -18.95 14.25 27.21
CA LEU A 593 -19.09 13.39 28.38
C LEU A 593 -20.28 12.44 28.25
N THR A 594 -21.41 12.95 27.79
CA THR A 594 -22.71 12.25 27.79
C THR A 594 -23.10 11.70 26.41
N GLY A 595 -22.61 12.31 25.33
CA GLY A 595 -23.06 12.02 23.96
C GLY A 595 -24.36 12.75 23.59
N ALA A 596 -24.89 13.62 24.46
CA ALA A 596 -26.09 14.38 24.17
C ALA A 596 -25.86 15.38 23.02
N VAL A 597 -26.77 15.41 22.04
CA VAL A 597 -26.74 16.37 20.94
C VAL A 597 -27.00 17.78 21.49
N LEU A 598 -26.19 18.75 21.05
CA LEU A 598 -26.35 20.17 21.39
C LEU A 598 -27.17 20.85 20.28
N PRO A 599 -28.47 21.11 20.48
CA PRO A 599 -29.41 21.47 19.40
C PRO A 599 -29.19 22.87 18.84
N ALA A 600 -28.45 23.74 19.53
CA ALA A 600 -28.13 25.09 19.06
C ALA A 600 -27.17 25.09 17.85
N PHE A 601 -26.51 23.96 17.57
CA PHE A 601 -25.60 23.80 16.44
C PHE A 601 -26.09 22.69 15.52
N ASP A 602 -26.63 23.07 14.36
CA ASP A 602 -27.01 22.15 13.29
C ASP A 602 -26.54 22.72 11.94
N LEU A 603 -25.47 22.13 11.40
CA LEU A 603 -24.85 22.58 10.17
C LEU A 603 -25.13 21.59 9.03
N ARG A 604 -25.80 22.06 7.97
CA ARG A 604 -26.04 21.32 6.73
C ARG A 604 -25.10 21.77 5.64
N LEU A 605 -24.40 20.82 5.05
CA LEU A 605 -23.52 21.00 3.89
C LEU A 605 -24.15 20.24 2.71
N GLN A 606 -24.46 20.95 1.61
CA GLN A 606 -25.32 20.42 0.53
C GLN A 606 -24.67 20.51 -0.86
N ASN A 607 -25.27 19.81 -1.84
CA ASN A 607 -24.86 19.65 -3.25
C ASN A 607 -23.48 18.99 -3.44
N ASN A 608 -23.45 17.65 -3.55
CA ASN A 608 -22.25 16.79 -3.64
C ASN A 608 -21.36 16.79 -2.38
N ALA A 609 -21.93 17.18 -1.24
CA ALA A 609 -21.27 17.29 0.06
C ALA A 609 -20.48 16.02 0.40
N SER A 610 -19.17 16.16 0.48
CA SER A 610 -18.27 15.17 1.06
C SER A 610 -17.30 15.89 1.99
N VAL A 611 -17.58 15.88 3.30
CA VAL A 611 -16.58 16.23 4.32
C VAL A 611 -15.85 14.93 4.64
N VAL A 612 -14.99 14.52 3.72
CA VAL A 612 -14.12 13.38 3.94
C VAL A 612 -12.77 13.93 4.39
N GLY A 613 -12.05 13.14 5.18
CA GLY A 613 -10.61 13.22 5.41
C GLY A 613 -10.11 14.12 6.54
N PRO A 614 -8.77 14.14 6.74
CA PRO A 614 -8.11 14.41 8.02
C PRO A 614 -8.43 15.81 8.52
N GLN A 615 -9.10 15.91 9.68
CA GLN A 615 -9.48 17.17 10.31
C GLN A 615 -10.32 18.04 9.36
N GLY A 616 -11.47 17.60 8.86
CA GLY A 616 -12.32 18.38 7.95
C GLY A 616 -12.81 19.74 8.50
N TYR A 617 -12.40 20.11 9.71
CA TYR A 617 -12.71 21.37 10.35
C TYR A 617 -11.69 21.78 11.42
N SER A 618 -11.69 23.08 11.73
CA SER A 618 -10.85 23.67 12.77
C SER A 618 -11.64 24.67 13.59
N VAL A 619 -11.66 24.48 14.90
CA VAL A 619 -12.26 25.45 15.84
C VAL A 619 -11.30 26.62 16.01
N ASP A 620 -11.83 27.84 15.94
CA ASP A 620 -11.08 29.07 16.18
C ASP A 620 -11.99 30.08 16.87
N GLY A 621 -11.74 30.30 18.17
CA GLY A 621 -12.54 31.17 19.02
C GLY A 621 -14.00 30.74 19.09
N ASP A 622 -14.90 31.59 18.60
CA ASP A 622 -16.35 31.40 18.58
C ASP A 622 -16.89 30.73 17.32
N GLY A 623 -16.01 30.28 16.41
CA GLY A 623 -16.38 29.68 15.14
C GLY A 623 -15.66 28.37 14.84
N VAL A 624 -16.18 27.65 13.86
CA VAL A 624 -15.57 26.45 13.30
C VAL A 624 -15.49 26.60 11.79
N TRP A 625 -14.30 26.37 11.25
CA TRP A 625 -14.06 26.29 9.83
C TRP A 625 -14.35 24.88 9.35
N VAL A 626 -15.02 24.71 8.22
CA VAL A 626 -15.33 23.42 7.61
C VAL A 626 -14.83 23.39 6.16
N ALA A 627 -14.26 22.26 5.75
CA ALA A 627 -13.80 22.02 4.39
C ALA A 627 -14.35 20.69 3.86
N GLY A 628 -14.72 20.67 2.59
CA GLY A 628 -15.26 19.48 1.92
C GLY A 628 -15.82 19.82 0.55
N ASN A 629 -16.34 18.83 -0.16
CA ASN A 629 -16.95 19.03 -1.46
C ASN A 629 -18.38 19.59 -1.34
N PHE A 630 -18.59 20.79 -0.80
CA PHE A 630 -19.92 21.42 -0.68
C PHE A 630 -19.95 22.79 -1.35
N ASN A 631 -21.13 23.16 -1.84
CA ASN A 631 -21.39 24.46 -2.47
C ASN A 631 -22.48 25.29 -1.75
N LEU A 632 -23.08 24.70 -0.72
CA LEU A 632 -24.14 25.30 0.10
C LEU A 632 -23.88 25.01 1.58
N VAL A 633 -24.07 26.02 2.41
CA VAL A 633 -24.04 25.96 3.87
C VAL A 633 -25.39 26.44 4.39
N ASN A 634 -26.17 25.56 5.02
CA ASN A 634 -27.54 25.85 5.49
C ASN A 634 -28.42 26.49 4.39
N GLY A 635 -28.30 26.03 3.14
CA GLY A 635 -29.04 26.57 2.00
C GLY A 635 -28.50 27.88 1.41
N VAL A 636 -27.44 28.46 1.99
CA VAL A 636 -26.76 29.66 1.48
C VAL A 636 -25.58 29.26 0.59
N THR A 637 -25.47 29.86 -0.60
CA THR A 637 -24.35 29.62 -1.52
C THR A 637 -23.02 29.99 -0.87
N ARG A 638 -22.20 28.96 -0.63
CA ARG A 638 -20.87 29.07 -0.06
C ARG A 638 -20.06 27.84 -0.44
N ALA A 639 -19.02 28.05 -1.22
CA ALA A 639 -18.03 27.01 -1.52
C ALA A 639 -17.11 26.79 -0.32
N SER A 640 -16.56 25.58 -0.24
CA SER A 640 -15.54 25.22 0.73
C SER A 640 -14.21 25.95 0.50
N PRO A 641 -13.48 26.32 1.58
CA PRO A 641 -13.85 26.21 2.99
C PRO A 641 -14.77 27.34 3.45
N ALA A 642 -15.50 27.10 4.54
CA ALA A 642 -16.43 28.07 5.15
C ALA A 642 -16.27 28.13 6.67
N ARG A 643 -16.38 29.33 7.26
CA ARG A 643 -16.47 29.50 8.72
C ARG A 643 -17.93 29.61 9.14
N VAL A 644 -18.30 28.92 10.21
CA VAL A 644 -19.63 29.02 10.84
C VAL A 644 -19.48 29.32 12.33
N LEU A 645 -20.48 29.97 12.93
CA LEU A 645 -20.48 30.33 14.34
C LEU A 645 -20.88 29.12 15.21
N LEU A 646 -20.13 28.87 16.28
CA LEU A 646 -20.37 27.76 17.21
C LEU A 646 -21.69 27.86 17.96
N GLY A 647 -22.14 29.09 18.24
CA GLY A 647 -23.37 29.32 18.98
C GLY A 647 -24.65 29.08 18.19
N THR A 648 -24.59 29.10 16.86
CA THR A 648 -25.78 29.08 15.99
C THR A 648 -25.70 28.09 14.83
N GLY A 649 -24.51 27.57 14.52
CA GLY A 649 -24.25 26.78 13.31
C GLY A 649 -24.41 27.56 12.01
N GLN A 650 -24.63 28.88 12.08
CA GLN A 650 -24.83 29.72 10.90
C GLN A 650 -23.50 30.15 10.29
N LEU A 651 -23.52 30.38 8.97
CA LEU A 651 -22.40 30.96 8.25
C LEU A 651 -21.97 32.27 8.89
N ASP A 652 -20.68 32.42 9.14
CA ASP A 652 -20.15 33.65 9.72
C ASP A 652 -20.20 34.80 8.69
N PRO A 653 -21.01 35.85 8.93
CA PRO A 653 -21.11 36.97 8.00
C PRO A 653 -19.86 37.85 7.98
N ALA A 654 -19.00 37.77 9.01
CA ALA A 654 -17.76 38.55 9.08
C ALA A 654 -16.67 37.98 8.16
N VAL A 655 -16.83 36.75 7.68
CA VAL A 655 -15.86 36.08 6.81
C VAL A 655 -16.32 36.10 5.35
N ALA A 656 -15.55 36.80 4.53
CA ALA A 656 -15.76 36.88 3.09
C ALA A 656 -15.71 35.48 2.44
N PRO A 657 -16.48 35.24 1.36
CA PRO A 657 -16.41 33.98 0.62
C PRO A 657 -15.01 33.73 0.06
N THR A 658 -14.53 32.49 0.18
CA THR A 658 -13.32 32.04 -0.50
C THR A 658 -13.53 32.09 -2.02
N THR A 659 -12.55 32.62 -2.76
CA THR A 659 -12.53 32.64 -4.22
C THR A 659 -11.35 31.81 -4.74
N GLY A 660 -11.51 31.18 -5.91
CA GLY A 660 -10.48 30.34 -6.55
C GLY A 660 -10.69 28.82 -6.35
N ALA A 661 -9.61 28.06 -6.29
CA ALA A 661 -9.65 26.61 -6.04
C ALA A 661 -10.18 26.32 -4.62
N THR A 662 -10.97 25.26 -4.47
CA THR A 662 -11.59 24.89 -3.18
C THR A 662 -10.81 23.79 -2.47
N PHE A 663 -10.90 23.75 -1.14
CA PHE A 663 -10.55 22.55 -0.39
C PHE A 663 -11.66 21.52 -0.59
N ASN A 664 -11.37 20.41 -1.24
CA ASN A 664 -12.33 19.33 -1.41
C ASN A 664 -12.35 18.40 -0.18
N ASN A 665 -11.33 18.49 0.68
CA ASN A 665 -11.10 17.57 1.79
C ASN A 665 -10.04 18.13 2.77
N GLY A 666 -10.13 17.81 4.07
CA GLY A 666 -9.12 18.12 5.09
C GLY A 666 -8.93 19.62 5.41
N LEU A 667 -8.68 19.94 6.67
CA LEU A 667 -8.45 21.29 7.16
C LEU A 667 -7.54 21.31 8.38
N LEU A 668 -6.26 21.60 8.17
CA LEU A 668 -5.30 21.73 9.27
C LEU A 668 -4.94 23.20 9.50
N ALA A 669 -5.22 23.70 10.72
CA ALA A 669 -4.68 24.96 11.17
C ALA A 669 -3.20 24.82 11.53
N HIS A 670 -2.36 25.64 10.92
CA HIS A 670 -0.93 25.66 11.24
C HIS A 670 -0.32 27.03 10.93
N ARG A 671 0.24 27.67 11.97
CA ARG A 671 1.01 28.93 11.88
C ARG A 671 0.34 30.04 11.04
N GLY A 672 -0.91 30.36 11.37
CA GLY A 672 -1.65 31.46 10.73
C GLY A 672 -2.25 31.15 9.37
N PHE A 673 -2.14 29.90 8.91
CA PHE A 673 -2.80 29.39 7.71
C PHE A 673 -3.68 28.19 8.02
N PHE A 674 -4.70 28.00 7.19
CA PHE A 674 -5.35 26.71 7.03
C PHE A 674 -4.83 26.02 5.78
N TYR A 675 -4.54 24.73 5.90
CA TYR A 675 -4.14 23.86 4.81
C TYR A 675 -5.24 22.86 4.50
N GLY A 676 -5.56 22.68 3.23
CA GLY A 676 -6.58 21.74 2.79
C GLY A 676 -6.18 21.03 1.49
N LEU A 677 -6.92 19.97 1.18
CA LEU A 677 -6.64 19.07 0.06
C LEU A 677 -7.62 19.30 -1.09
N ARG A 678 -7.10 19.27 -2.31
CA ARG A 678 -7.88 19.19 -3.54
C ARG A 678 -7.50 17.93 -4.31
N PHE A 679 -8.43 16.97 -4.36
CA PHE A 679 -8.25 15.76 -5.17
C PHE A 679 -8.60 16.00 -6.62
N LEU A 680 -7.72 15.53 -7.51
CA LEU A 680 -7.88 15.48 -8.95
C LEU A 680 -7.96 14.01 -9.39
N SER A 681 -8.25 13.75 -10.66
CA SER A 681 -8.44 12.38 -11.17
C SER A 681 -7.26 11.44 -10.86
N ASN A 682 -6.03 11.94 -10.94
CA ASN A 682 -4.81 11.15 -10.76
C ASN A 682 -3.78 11.82 -9.84
N SER A 683 -4.15 12.83 -9.07
CA SER A 683 -3.23 13.58 -8.21
C SER A 683 -3.97 14.25 -7.06
N ALA A 684 -3.24 14.72 -6.06
CA ALA A 684 -3.78 15.53 -4.99
C ALA A 684 -2.97 16.81 -4.86
N GLU A 685 -3.59 17.87 -4.39
CA GLU A 685 -2.92 19.14 -4.12
C GLU A 685 -3.15 19.54 -2.67
N VAL A 686 -2.10 20.04 -2.02
CA VAL A 686 -2.21 20.77 -0.76
C VAL A 686 -2.24 22.25 -1.10
N LEU A 687 -3.30 22.91 -0.65
CA LEU A 687 -3.57 24.33 -0.84
C LEU A 687 -3.59 25.01 0.53
N ARG A 688 -3.38 26.33 0.56
CA ARG A 688 -3.47 27.10 1.82
C ARG A 688 -4.27 28.39 1.67
N MET A 689 -4.80 28.85 2.79
CA MET A 689 -5.47 30.15 2.95
C MET A 689 -5.06 30.77 4.29
N GLY A 690 -5.16 32.09 4.42
CA GLY A 690 -4.95 32.76 5.71
C GLY A 690 -6.01 32.34 6.74
N ALA A 691 -5.62 32.27 8.02
CA ALA A 691 -6.52 31.89 9.11
C ALA A 691 -7.70 32.86 9.32
N GLY A 692 -7.57 34.12 8.87
CA GLY A 692 -8.66 35.09 8.87
C GLY A 692 -9.68 34.94 7.73
N GLY A 693 -9.49 33.98 6.82
CA GLY A 693 -10.30 33.86 5.61
C GLY A 693 -9.68 34.54 4.38
N GLY A 694 -10.50 34.69 3.33
CA GLY A 694 -10.11 35.35 2.07
C GLY A 694 -9.80 34.36 0.93
N PRO A 695 -9.24 34.84 -0.20
CA PRO A 695 -8.90 33.99 -1.33
C PRO A 695 -7.84 32.95 -0.96
N MET A 696 -7.83 31.82 -1.68
CA MET A 696 -6.69 30.90 -1.61
C MET A 696 -5.40 31.62 -1.96
N ASP A 697 -4.30 31.25 -1.30
CA ASP A 697 -2.99 31.79 -1.63
C ASP A 697 -2.56 31.29 -3.02
N PRO A 698 -2.51 32.16 -4.05
CA PRO A 698 -2.17 31.73 -5.40
C PRO A 698 -0.67 31.46 -5.56
N THR A 699 0.16 31.88 -4.59
CA THR A 699 1.61 31.75 -4.64
C THR A 699 2.11 30.45 -4.01
N TRP A 700 1.24 29.71 -3.33
CA TRP A 700 1.62 28.48 -2.65
C TRP A 700 0.71 27.32 -3.00
N LYS A 701 1.33 26.24 -3.48
CA LYS A 701 0.67 25.00 -3.83
C LYS A 701 1.68 23.87 -3.79
N LEU A 702 1.27 22.72 -3.27
CA LEU A 702 2.05 21.50 -3.34
C LEU A 702 1.26 20.42 -4.07
N THR A 703 1.90 19.73 -5.02
CA THR A 703 1.24 18.69 -5.83
C THR A 703 1.79 17.32 -5.47
N ALA A 704 0.92 16.39 -5.11
CA ALA A 704 1.24 14.98 -4.94
C ALA A 704 0.78 14.20 -6.19
N ASN A 705 1.60 13.28 -6.68
CA ASN A 705 1.27 12.52 -7.89
C ASN A 705 0.19 11.45 -7.69
N THR A 706 -0.25 11.20 -6.45
CA THR A 706 -1.43 10.39 -6.12
C THR A 706 -2.06 10.93 -4.81
N SER A 707 -2.76 10.11 -4.02
CA SER A 707 -3.52 10.53 -2.84
C SER A 707 -2.65 10.99 -1.67
N VAL A 708 -3.00 12.15 -1.10
CA VAL A 708 -2.65 12.55 0.27
C VAL A 708 -3.76 12.10 1.22
N LEU A 709 -3.40 11.47 2.33
CA LEU A 709 -4.37 10.88 3.28
C LEU A 709 -4.38 11.57 4.64
N THR A 710 -3.27 12.20 5.03
CA THR A 710 -3.11 12.80 6.35
C THR A 710 -2.14 13.96 6.33
N MET A 711 -2.39 14.95 7.19
CA MET A 711 -1.49 16.08 7.43
C MET A 711 -1.33 16.27 8.94
N ALA A 712 -0.15 16.68 9.37
CA ALA A 712 0.11 17.04 10.76
C ALA A 712 1.09 18.22 10.84
N GLY A 713 0.83 19.16 11.74
CA GLY A 713 1.72 20.29 12.00
C GLY A 713 2.47 20.05 13.30
N ASP A 714 3.79 20.19 13.30
CA ASP A 714 4.61 20.01 14.50
C ASP A 714 4.96 21.32 15.22
N GLY A 715 4.22 22.37 14.84
CA GLY A 715 4.49 23.73 15.27
C GLY A 715 5.65 24.40 14.56
N VAL A 716 6.38 23.77 13.62
CA VAL A 716 7.43 24.35 12.74
C VAL A 716 7.25 23.97 11.27
N ARG A 717 6.79 22.74 11.04
CA ARG A 717 6.71 22.03 9.77
C ARG A 717 5.28 21.54 9.55
N LEU A 718 4.89 21.47 8.28
CA LEU A 718 3.72 20.74 7.83
C LEU A 718 4.16 19.39 7.27
N LEU A 719 3.80 18.30 7.93
CA LEU A 719 4.02 16.94 7.46
C LEU A 719 2.82 16.45 6.68
N VAL A 720 3.08 15.73 5.59
CA VAL A 720 2.06 15.16 4.71
C VAL A 720 2.34 13.68 4.52
N GLY A 721 1.34 12.85 4.77
CA GLY A 721 1.38 11.40 4.63
C GLY A 721 0.33 10.91 3.64
N GLY A 722 0.65 9.87 2.87
CA GLY A 722 -0.31 9.30 1.94
C GLY A 722 0.23 8.18 1.06
N ALA A 723 -0.39 8.05 -0.11
CA ALA A 723 -0.06 7.04 -1.11
C ALA A 723 0.79 7.56 -2.29
N PHE A 724 1.26 8.81 -2.21
CA PHE A 724 2.07 9.45 -3.23
C PHE A 724 3.49 8.88 -3.30
N GLU A 725 4.06 8.90 -4.51
CA GLU A 725 5.47 8.58 -4.75
C GLU A 725 6.32 9.85 -4.92
N ASN A 726 5.69 10.95 -5.32
CA ASN A 726 6.32 12.26 -5.47
C ASN A 726 5.46 13.33 -4.79
N LEU A 727 6.12 14.30 -4.16
CA LEU A 727 5.51 15.46 -3.54
C LEU A 727 6.26 16.71 -4.04
N GLY A 728 5.58 17.57 -4.79
CA GLY A 728 6.21 18.64 -5.54
C GLY A 728 7.10 18.08 -6.67
N THR A 729 8.30 18.63 -6.79
CA THR A 729 9.32 18.17 -7.75
C THR A 729 10.23 17.08 -7.19
N GLU A 730 10.08 16.72 -5.92
CA GLU A 730 10.94 15.76 -5.23
C GLU A 730 10.38 14.33 -5.27
N ASN A 731 11.29 13.36 -5.29
CA ASN A 731 11.00 11.93 -5.15
C ASN A 731 10.83 11.55 -3.67
N THR A 732 9.83 12.17 -3.05
CA THR A 732 9.48 11.98 -1.66
C THR A 732 8.32 10.99 -1.57
N ARG A 733 8.62 9.78 -1.09
CA ARG A 733 7.66 8.66 -1.10
C ARG A 733 6.90 8.61 0.22
N ARG A 734 5.57 8.71 0.16
CA ARG A 734 4.60 8.39 1.23
C ARG A 734 4.60 9.32 2.45
N LEU A 735 5.72 9.95 2.80
CA LEU A 735 5.86 10.92 3.88
C LEU A 735 6.80 12.05 3.44
N GLY A 736 6.33 13.30 3.51
CA GLY A 736 7.12 14.46 3.15
C GLY A 736 6.82 15.68 4.01
N VAL A 737 7.69 16.68 3.93
CA VAL A 737 7.47 18.00 4.52
C VAL A 737 6.95 18.92 3.43
N ALA A 738 5.74 19.44 3.63
CA ALA A 738 5.09 20.34 2.68
C ALA A 738 5.46 21.80 2.87
N ALA A 739 5.90 22.17 4.07
CA ALA A 739 6.38 23.51 4.38
C ALA A 739 7.30 23.45 5.61
N VAL A 740 8.40 24.20 5.56
CA VAL A 740 9.25 24.54 6.70
C VAL A 740 9.24 26.06 6.84
N LEU A 741 9.23 26.56 8.07
CA LEU A 741 9.47 27.97 8.30
C LEU A 741 10.98 28.22 8.37
N GLU A 742 11.54 28.93 7.39
CA GLU A 742 12.74 29.73 7.67
C GLU A 742 12.32 31.04 8.34
N ALA A 743 13.19 31.58 9.20
CA ALA A 743 12.84 32.69 10.09
C ALA A 743 12.42 33.98 9.37
N ASP A 744 12.64 34.10 8.07
CA ASP A 744 12.39 35.31 7.31
C ASP A 744 11.55 34.96 6.07
N GLY A 745 10.42 35.67 5.89
CA GLY A 745 9.31 35.24 5.03
C GLY A 745 9.64 34.90 3.57
N LEU A 746 8.81 34.02 3.01
CA LEU A 746 8.57 33.82 1.57
C LEU A 746 9.81 33.46 0.72
N HIS A 747 10.16 32.18 0.69
CA HIS A 747 10.69 31.56 -0.53
C HIS A 747 10.04 30.19 -0.77
N ALA A 748 9.20 30.12 -1.81
CA ALA A 748 9.00 28.88 -2.53
C ALA A 748 10.31 28.59 -3.30
N ASN A 749 10.79 27.34 -3.22
CA ASN A 749 11.97 26.81 -3.90
C ASN A 749 13.33 27.02 -3.23
N SER A 750 13.55 26.45 -2.04
CA SER A 750 14.90 26.00 -1.67
C SER A 750 14.84 24.85 -0.66
N PHE A 751 14.96 23.63 -1.17
CA PHE A 751 15.66 22.54 -0.50
C PHE A 751 16.71 22.09 -1.52
N GLU A 752 17.90 22.69 -1.45
CA GLU A 752 19.12 22.10 -2.03
C GLU A 752 19.79 21.20 -1.00
#